data_AF-A0A3B9QQ49-F1
#
_entry.id   AF-A0A3B9QQ49-F1
#
_cell.length_a   1.000
_cell.length_b   1.000
_cell.length_c   1.000
_cell.angle_alpha   90.00
_cell.angle_beta   90.00
_cell.angle_gamma   90.00
#
_symmetry.space_group_name_H-M   'P 1'
#
loop_
_entity.id
_entity.type
_entity.pdbx_description
1 polymer ?
#
loop_
_entity_poly.entity_id
_entity_poly.type
_entity_poly.pdbx_seq_one_letter_code
_entity_poly.pdbx_strand_id
1 'polypeptide(L)'
;MESRKRRVMAGSIDPCVHTLGTEKFAEWMESLGLKYVAIKLGPAVTIDELLNKVEEARPEVVAISYRLGDLHVDEIIAELVEKAHQRGLDPKTSGIRWAFGATRPAANLVRAMTGKPIEPDKFSPPEDRHFDLEAVAREYAGKEKFQGFFELIVDDYVTMEELEQFARRIPGAKTEALSWSDELLERIAQVREREKRPIIRAHIGIAGESLEPTIEGVKKLAEAEALEIVSLAPDQPSQAFLAKYVRGEEDPNAHPKGQGGAPITCKEDLIALKEATKRGNFPLSRIYSGTDELLELAKLFQETLNMAFPAVPIFFYSQLDGRGPLSIRDGIEEHFKVMRWWASIGKPLEINDPHQWQLRDCSDDMYVTDHVLAGIVALKMGIKHYIMQLMFDLPPEIYPLYDLAKMRAAYELIEPLTRHFDFHIIRETRGGLSSFPPNLDRAKGHLAMTTYWQMFMEPDIVHVVSISEAHHEAKAEDIIESCDIAKMVFEEFRRGPQPDIWSDPRVIARKEELKRGAMYNIFHLALLGGYRGKVTLDNFFEYAVSPEEAAKREDPEAREKHYETMLLDLIDERNYPTGRCEMTSPDTLDLALQVGLFQAPHLTVIDRRYEMVGRCKTQVVDGTCRIREFDGKPVKDELERVDRVREKYPWYFYPDVSCADEASTITEVEEHIDDVQVEAFRRKVGIRNVEGINVLAVDFGSTFTKVVTFNTAEERVQLRYVPTTVEDIRIGLANGLGVWEEVQRSGDWRPLQERMAEFDLRLPCSSAKGGLKVVTVAVTEAESGFAAETAALTAGAKLVGRYYGKLTHELGRKIYEQDQPEIILLAGGTDEGGEAKVPLHNARVLAETAKYVTHTKYGVPVVYAGNQDIADDVVRIFKRHGVDVRVVENVMPEVNHYVIETVNEAIRELFQTVIIRGKGFDVVEEYMDAPFIPTPRAAFLGVNLLARGYGKEEGIGPIVCLDVGGATTDFYANVPDNPLYVYPWDVAEKRRKRTILKTPNMPLAYRRVEGKYGMAYNAENLVEIDRYQTGEMQRDLNEQFSQRFSAVGLPDGDPFAQFLRRKGRGYEIDLGSYLKWIHHNPHTLPRSREESWVRAFLTQEVMRVATKNNVGYVRETDVYFLQYGVNFFNQPVNLLLVGGPIYGKARQGTEEELEELRLIARGALFNPEEYTILRPNGSVYLDAHYMLSTVGGLYGRVDPERAVRMLKRHLMPLEVERVEVKLPV
;
A
#
# COMPACT_ATOMS: atom_id res chain seq x y z
N MET A 1 40.98 54.66 57.90
CA MET A 1 39.51 54.70 57.93
C MET A 1 39.02 53.27 57.71
N GLU A 2 38.58 52.60 58.78
CA GLU A 2 37.93 51.29 58.68
C GLU A 2 36.69 51.41 57.80
N SER A 3 36.55 50.51 56.81
CA SER A 3 35.43 50.57 55.86
C SER A 3 34.12 50.25 56.58
N ARG A 4 33.22 51.24 56.68
CA ARG A 4 31.88 51.12 57.26
C ARG A 4 31.14 49.93 56.64
N LYS A 5 30.81 48.90 57.44
CA LYS A 5 30.01 47.74 57.00
C LYS A 5 28.63 48.23 56.54
N ARG A 6 28.19 47.82 55.36
CA ARG A 6 26.87 48.16 54.81
C ARG A 6 25.86 47.22 55.45
N ARG A 7 24.68 47.69 55.83
CA ARG A 7 23.67 46.88 56.54
C ARG A 7 22.42 46.77 55.69
N VAL A 8 21.88 45.55 55.57
CA VAL A 8 20.57 45.27 54.97
C VAL A 8 19.66 44.81 56.08
N MET A 9 18.64 45.60 56.37
CA MET A 9 17.65 45.27 57.39
C MET A 9 16.46 44.57 56.72
N ALA A 10 16.06 43.41 57.22
CA ALA A 10 14.98 42.61 56.68
C ALA A 10 13.96 42.22 57.76
N GLY A 11 12.68 42.29 57.44
CA GLY A 11 11.58 41.86 58.31
C GLY A 11 10.23 41.91 57.59
N SER A 12 9.15 41.61 58.31
CA SER A 12 7.79 41.80 57.81
C SER A 12 7.03 42.79 58.68
N ILE A 13 6.17 43.60 58.05
CA ILE A 13 5.43 44.67 58.74
C ILE A 13 4.02 44.22 59.14
N ASP A 14 3.64 44.62 60.35
CA ASP A 14 2.32 44.53 61.01
C ASP A 14 1.12 44.11 60.13
N PRO A 15 0.35 43.01 60.40
CA PRO A 15 0.58 41.84 61.26
C PRO A 15 1.26 40.68 60.50
N CYS A 16 1.95 40.96 59.38
CA CYS A 16 2.52 39.91 58.54
C CYS A 16 3.60 39.11 59.28
N VAL A 17 3.54 37.77 59.21
CA VAL A 17 4.54 36.85 59.81
C VAL A 17 5.54 36.27 58.80
N HIS A 18 5.42 36.60 57.52
CA HIS A 18 6.17 35.97 56.44
C HIS A 18 7.47 36.73 56.13
N THR A 19 8.59 36.28 56.68
CA THR A 19 9.90 36.93 56.55
C THR A 19 10.88 36.21 55.64
N LEU A 20 10.60 34.94 55.28
CA LEU A 20 11.58 34.07 54.62
C LEU A 20 12.18 34.69 53.35
N GLY A 21 11.37 35.34 52.51
CA GLY A 21 11.84 35.98 51.28
C GLY A 21 12.79 37.16 51.53
N THR A 22 12.43 38.10 52.40
CA THR A 22 13.25 39.29 52.71
C THR A 22 14.50 38.91 53.51
N GLU A 23 14.41 37.92 54.39
CA GLU A 23 15.58 37.38 55.10
C GLU A 23 16.55 36.66 54.17
N LYS A 24 16.07 35.80 53.26
CA LYS A 24 16.90 35.12 52.26
C LYS A 24 17.56 36.11 51.32
N PHE A 25 16.86 37.17 50.96
CA PHE A 25 17.42 38.27 50.18
C PHE A 25 18.56 38.99 50.93
N ALA A 26 18.38 39.30 52.22
CA ALA A 26 19.44 39.91 53.01
C ALA A 26 20.67 38.99 53.20
N GLU A 27 20.46 37.71 53.46
CA GLU A 27 21.52 36.68 53.52
C GLU A 27 22.25 36.56 52.18
N TRP A 28 21.50 36.57 51.08
CA TRP A 28 22.06 36.52 49.75
C TRP A 28 22.89 37.77 49.44
N MET A 29 22.40 38.98 49.76
CA MET A 29 23.18 40.21 49.61
C MET A 29 24.49 40.21 50.42
N GLU A 30 24.49 39.60 51.60
CA GLU A 30 25.69 39.37 52.41
C GLU A 30 26.67 38.40 51.71
N SER A 31 26.16 37.38 51.02
CA SER A 31 26.98 36.42 50.25
C SER A 31 27.63 36.98 48.97
N LEU A 32 27.14 38.11 48.43
CA LEU A 32 27.64 38.71 47.17
C LEU A 32 29.04 39.33 47.25
N GLY A 33 29.71 39.29 48.40
CA GLY A 33 31.03 39.91 48.59
C GLY A 33 31.01 41.44 48.64
N LEU A 34 29.82 42.06 48.69
CA LEU A 34 29.61 43.52 48.65
C LEU A 34 29.74 44.21 50.04
N LYS A 35 30.24 43.48 51.05
CA LYS A 35 30.38 43.91 52.45
C LYS A 35 29.05 44.30 53.12
N TYR A 36 27.94 43.72 52.66
CA TYR A 36 26.66 43.78 53.36
C TYR A 36 26.66 42.86 54.57
N VAL A 37 25.88 43.22 55.59
CA VAL A 37 25.57 42.40 56.76
C VAL A 37 24.07 42.37 56.92
N ALA A 38 23.49 41.17 57.02
CA ALA A 38 22.06 41.00 57.21
C ALA A 38 21.65 41.31 58.66
N ILE A 39 20.61 42.13 58.84
CA ILE A 39 19.96 42.41 60.12
C ILE A 39 18.52 41.95 60.02
N LYS A 40 18.15 40.93 60.79
CA LYS A 40 16.81 40.33 60.74
C LYS A 40 15.99 40.85 61.92
N LEU A 41 14.86 41.48 61.62
CA LEU A 41 13.92 41.95 62.64
C LEU A 41 12.90 40.88 63.03
N GLY A 42 12.68 39.89 62.17
CA GLY A 42 11.70 38.83 62.39
C GLY A 42 10.28 39.24 61.98
N PRO A 43 9.27 38.44 62.37
CA PRO A 43 7.89 38.60 61.95
C PRO A 43 7.14 39.68 62.75
N ALA A 44 6.05 40.19 62.18
CA ALA A 44 5.07 41.08 62.82
C ALA A 44 5.69 42.32 63.50
N VAL A 45 6.60 42.98 62.81
CA VAL A 45 7.27 44.18 63.32
C VAL A 45 6.35 45.38 63.13
N THR A 46 6.03 46.08 64.21
CA THR A 46 5.24 47.31 64.14
C THR A 46 6.02 48.42 63.41
N ILE A 47 5.32 49.36 62.77
CA ILE A 47 5.97 50.45 62.03
C ILE A 47 6.90 51.27 62.94
N ASP A 48 6.49 51.54 64.19
CA ASP A 48 7.32 52.29 65.13
C ASP A 48 8.59 51.51 65.55
N GLU A 49 8.50 50.19 65.77
CA GLU A 49 9.66 49.36 66.06
C GLU A 49 10.62 49.29 64.86
N LEU A 50 10.08 49.12 63.65
CA LEU A 50 10.86 49.15 62.41
C LEU A 50 11.64 50.47 62.30
N LEU A 51 10.96 51.61 62.42
CA LEU A 51 11.61 52.93 62.26
C LEU A 51 12.63 53.22 63.38
N ASN A 52 12.33 52.82 64.63
CA ASN A 52 13.29 52.91 65.74
C ASN A 52 14.57 52.10 65.44
N LYS A 53 14.41 50.89 64.89
CA LYS A 53 15.54 50.04 64.51
C LYS A 53 16.31 50.59 63.32
N VAL A 54 15.62 51.20 62.36
CA VAL A 54 16.27 51.90 61.24
C VAL A 54 17.12 53.07 61.74
N GLU A 55 16.65 53.86 62.70
CA GLU A 55 17.42 54.95 63.32
C GLU A 55 18.66 54.44 64.07
N GLU A 56 18.49 53.36 64.85
CA GLU A 56 19.56 52.75 65.66
C GLU A 56 20.63 52.10 64.77
N ALA A 57 20.20 51.30 63.80
CA ALA A 57 21.09 50.49 62.97
C ALA A 57 21.63 51.24 61.74
N ARG A 58 21.03 52.37 61.34
CA ARG A 58 21.38 53.14 60.14
C ARG A 58 21.66 52.24 58.91
N PRO A 59 20.69 51.39 58.51
CA PRO A 59 20.87 50.49 57.39
C PRO A 59 20.99 51.27 56.08
N GLU A 60 21.64 50.66 55.09
CA GLU A 60 21.64 51.22 53.73
C GLU A 60 20.42 50.74 52.94
N VAL A 61 19.95 49.53 53.24
CA VAL A 61 18.78 48.91 52.60
C VAL A 61 17.82 48.46 53.69
N VAL A 62 16.53 48.74 53.52
CA VAL A 62 15.45 48.23 54.37
C VAL A 62 14.49 47.44 53.48
N ALA A 63 14.47 46.12 53.64
CA ALA A 63 13.63 45.20 52.89
C ALA A 63 12.50 44.71 53.79
N ILE A 64 11.27 45.11 53.48
CA ILE A 64 10.09 44.76 54.26
C ILE A 64 9.11 43.95 53.42
N SER A 65 8.46 42.98 54.04
CA SER A 65 7.45 42.15 53.38
C SER A 65 6.07 42.28 54.01
N TYR A 66 5.05 42.17 53.16
CA TYR A 66 3.66 42.01 53.55
C TYR A 66 2.96 41.04 52.61
N ARG A 67 2.66 39.83 53.08
CA ARG A 67 2.17 38.72 52.23
C ARG A 67 0.65 38.53 52.29
N LEU A 68 -0.06 39.27 53.13
CA LEU A 68 -1.53 39.27 53.06
C LEU A 68 -1.96 40.00 51.78
N GLY A 69 -3.19 39.78 51.31
CA GLY A 69 -3.73 40.44 50.11
C GLY A 69 -3.68 41.97 50.19
N ASP A 70 -4.25 42.66 49.21
CA ASP A 70 -4.24 44.12 49.13
C ASP A 70 -5.03 44.83 50.25
N LEU A 71 -5.90 44.12 50.98
CA LEU A 71 -6.64 44.65 52.13
C LEU A 71 -5.71 45.21 53.23
N HIS A 72 -5.98 46.45 53.63
CA HIS A 72 -5.28 47.23 54.67
C HIS A 72 -3.82 47.61 54.38
N VAL A 73 -3.27 47.19 53.24
CA VAL A 73 -1.88 47.53 52.84
C VAL A 73 -1.73 49.03 52.62
N ASP A 74 -2.76 49.68 52.09
CA ASP A 74 -2.80 51.12 51.87
C ASP A 74 -2.63 51.91 53.17
N GLU A 75 -3.32 51.52 54.23
CA GLU A 75 -3.21 52.15 55.56
C GLU A 75 -1.80 51.97 56.15
N ILE A 76 -1.27 50.75 56.09
CA ILE A 76 0.07 50.39 56.62
C ILE A 76 1.16 51.15 55.87
N ILE A 77 1.10 51.20 54.55
CA ILE A 77 2.09 51.87 53.71
C ILE A 77 1.97 53.38 53.86
N ALA A 78 0.76 53.92 53.97
CA ALA A 78 0.58 55.34 54.28
C ALA A 78 1.19 55.71 55.62
N GLU A 79 0.92 54.94 56.67
CA GLU A 79 1.50 55.17 57.99
C GLU A 79 3.04 55.09 57.97
N LEU A 80 3.61 54.08 57.28
CA LEU A 80 5.06 53.91 57.15
C LEU A 80 5.71 55.11 56.46
N VAL A 81 5.20 55.51 55.30
CA VAL A 81 5.74 56.62 54.50
C VAL A 81 5.66 57.93 55.28
N GLU A 82 4.52 58.19 55.93
CA GLU A 82 4.32 59.39 56.75
C GLU A 82 5.28 59.46 57.94
N LYS A 83 5.35 58.39 58.74
CA LYS A 83 6.23 58.34 59.92
C LYS A 83 7.70 58.34 59.52
N ALA A 84 8.08 57.65 58.44
CA ALA A 84 9.45 57.68 57.94
C ALA A 84 9.84 59.10 57.49
N HIS A 85 8.97 59.81 56.79
CA HIS A 85 9.23 61.18 56.36
C HIS A 85 9.33 62.16 57.54
N GLN A 86 8.42 62.06 58.53
CA GLN A 86 8.46 62.89 59.75
C GLN A 86 9.76 62.71 60.55
N ARG A 87 10.33 61.50 60.53
CA ARG A 87 11.60 61.16 61.19
C ARG A 87 12.84 61.41 60.32
N GLY A 88 12.67 61.90 59.08
CA GLY A 88 13.78 62.13 58.14
C GLY A 88 14.44 60.85 57.61
N LEU A 89 13.72 59.73 57.63
CA LEU A 89 14.14 58.39 57.20
C LEU A 89 13.66 58.02 55.79
N ASP A 90 12.96 58.93 55.11
CA ASP A 90 12.57 58.74 53.71
C ASP A 90 13.80 58.65 52.80
N PRO A 91 13.69 58.01 51.61
CA PRO A 91 14.83 57.80 50.73
C PRO A 91 15.56 59.09 50.31
N LYS A 92 14.84 60.19 50.08
CA LYS A 92 15.43 61.45 49.59
C LYS A 92 16.27 62.11 50.68
N THR A 93 15.78 62.08 51.93
CA THR A 93 16.45 62.72 53.07
C THR A 93 17.57 61.85 53.65
N SER A 94 17.35 60.53 53.77
CA SER A 94 18.26 59.61 54.47
C SER A 94 19.25 58.87 53.57
N GLY A 95 18.95 58.74 52.27
CA GLY A 95 19.67 57.87 51.34
C GLY A 95 19.42 56.37 51.58
N ILE A 96 18.45 56.00 52.43
CA ILE A 96 18.05 54.61 52.67
C ILE A 96 17.28 54.10 51.45
N ARG A 97 17.61 52.87 51.05
CA ARG A 97 16.99 52.18 49.91
C ARG A 97 15.92 51.24 50.43
N TRP A 98 14.67 51.66 50.29
CA TRP A 98 13.53 50.87 50.74
C TRP A 98 13.10 49.88 49.65
N ALA A 99 12.90 48.63 50.06
CA ALA A 99 12.39 47.55 49.21
C ALA A 99 11.15 46.92 49.85
N PHE A 100 10.14 46.64 49.03
CA PHE A 100 8.88 46.05 49.47
C PHE A 100 8.61 44.74 48.72
N GLY A 101 8.26 43.68 49.45
CA GLY A 101 7.88 42.38 48.88
C GLY A 101 6.50 41.92 49.31
N ALA A 102 5.63 41.60 48.37
CA ALA A 102 4.24 41.21 48.66
C ALA A 102 3.66 40.26 47.61
N THR A 103 2.40 39.84 47.77
CA THR A 103 1.66 39.18 46.68
C THR A 103 1.37 40.17 45.55
N ARG A 104 1.11 39.70 44.32
CA ARG A 104 0.85 40.58 43.17
C ARG A 104 -0.22 41.67 43.42
N PRO A 105 -1.39 41.41 44.06
CA PRO A 105 -2.38 42.45 44.36
C PRO A 105 -1.83 43.55 45.28
N ALA A 106 -1.22 43.15 46.40
CA ALA A 106 -0.67 44.09 47.38
C ALA A 106 0.51 44.88 46.81
N ALA A 107 1.41 44.23 46.06
CA ALA A 107 2.51 44.91 45.39
C ALA A 107 2.02 45.95 44.39
N ASN A 108 0.98 45.64 43.60
CA ASN A 108 0.39 46.58 42.65
C ASN A 108 -0.31 47.77 43.32
N LEU A 109 -0.98 47.56 44.45
CA LEU A 109 -1.50 48.66 45.27
C LEU A 109 -0.38 49.60 45.72
N VAL A 110 0.74 49.05 46.21
CA VAL A 110 1.91 49.86 46.60
C VAL A 110 2.55 50.56 45.38
N ARG A 111 2.59 49.91 44.21
CA ARG A 111 3.07 50.55 42.96
C ARG A 111 2.19 51.75 42.61
N ALA A 112 0.86 51.60 42.67
CA ALA A 112 -0.09 52.68 42.44
C ALA A 112 0.11 53.84 43.43
N MET A 113 0.27 53.55 44.73
CA MET A 113 0.49 54.57 45.76
C MET A 113 1.83 55.31 45.63
N THR A 114 2.87 54.65 45.13
CA THR A 114 4.25 55.18 45.12
C THR A 114 4.75 55.61 43.74
N GLY A 115 3.87 55.61 42.73
CA GLY A 115 4.18 56.07 41.37
C GLY A 115 5.07 55.13 40.56
N LYS A 116 5.06 53.83 40.89
CA LYS A 116 5.72 52.80 40.08
C LYS A 116 4.72 52.22 39.05
N PRO A 117 5.18 51.76 37.88
CA PRO A 117 4.30 51.15 36.88
C PRO A 117 3.52 49.98 37.46
N ILE A 118 2.19 49.91 37.26
CA ILE A 118 1.37 48.77 37.70
C ILE A 118 1.63 47.60 36.76
N GLU A 119 1.84 46.42 37.32
CA GLU A 119 2.14 45.21 36.54
C GLU A 119 0.87 44.36 36.32
N PRO A 120 0.75 43.62 35.21
CA PRO A 120 -0.43 42.80 34.93
C PRO A 120 -0.58 41.66 35.95
N ASP A 121 -1.74 41.59 36.60
CA ASP A 121 -2.11 40.49 37.48
C ASP A 121 -2.88 39.41 36.69
N LYS A 122 -2.20 38.27 36.44
CA LYS A 122 -2.73 37.17 35.63
C LYS A 122 -3.49 36.12 36.44
N PHE A 123 -3.27 36.04 37.76
CA PHE A 123 -3.66 34.86 38.55
C PHE A 123 -4.60 35.17 39.71
N SER A 124 -4.56 36.39 40.25
CA SER A 124 -5.46 36.74 41.36
C SER A 124 -6.89 36.84 40.83
N PRO A 125 -7.86 36.13 41.41
CA PRO A 125 -9.27 36.25 41.05
C PRO A 125 -9.74 37.72 41.12
N PRO A 126 -10.65 38.18 40.25
CA PRO A 126 -11.18 39.54 40.30
C PRO A 126 -11.73 39.94 41.68
N GLU A 127 -12.31 38.98 42.41
CA GLU A 127 -12.82 39.16 43.77
C GLU A 127 -11.73 39.42 44.83
N ASP A 128 -10.48 39.01 44.57
CA ASP A 128 -9.33 39.24 45.46
C ASP A 128 -8.59 40.55 45.14
N ARG A 129 -9.11 41.36 44.19
CA ARG A 129 -8.59 42.68 43.79
C ARG A 129 -9.52 43.77 44.35
N HIS A 130 -9.25 44.22 45.57
CA HIS A 130 -10.15 45.07 46.34
C HIS A 130 -10.07 46.56 45.98
N PHE A 131 -9.03 46.99 45.25
CA PHE A 131 -8.78 48.40 44.93
C PHE A 131 -8.81 48.71 43.43
N ASP A 132 -9.37 49.86 43.07
CA ASP A 132 -9.19 50.48 41.75
C ASP A 132 -7.81 51.14 41.68
N LEU A 133 -6.85 50.43 41.11
CA LEU A 133 -5.45 50.84 41.05
C LEU A 133 -5.24 52.13 40.24
N GLU A 134 -6.06 52.40 39.22
CA GLU A 134 -5.97 53.65 38.46
C GLU A 134 -6.47 54.84 39.28
N ALA A 135 -7.55 54.66 40.04
CA ALA A 135 -8.05 55.69 40.96
C ALA A 135 -7.03 55.98 42.06
N VAL A 136 -6.42 54.95 42.66
CA VAL A 136 -5.36 55.10 43.67
C VAL A 136 -4.15 55.81 43.08
N ALA A 137 -3.69 55.43 41.89
CA ALA A 137 -2.55 56.08 41.23
C ALA A 137 -2.81 57.59 40.99
N ARG A 138 -4.04 57.96 40.58
CA ARG A 138 -4.43 59.38 40.43
C ARG A 138 -4.46 60.13 41.77
N GLU A 139 -4.98 59.51 42.83
CA GLU A 139 -5.05 60.14 44.15
C GLU A 139 -3.65 60.41 44.73
N TYR A 140 -2.72 59.47 44.54
CA TYR A 140 -1.37 59.55 45.11
C TYR A 140 -0.36 60.30 44.24
N ALA A 141 -0.66 60.56 42.97
CA ALA A 141 0.24 61.27 42.04
C ALA A 141 0.73 62.63 42.58
N GLY A 142 -0.10 63.35 43.33
CA GLY A 142 0.25 64.64 43.94
C GLY A 142 0.97 64.57 45.29
N LYS A 143 1.12 63.38 45.89
CA LYS A 143 1.72 63.19 47.22
C LYS A 143 3.23 62.92 47.10
N GLU A 144 4.05 63.98 46.96
CA GLU A 144 5.50 63.90 46.66
C GLU A 144 6.34 62.95 47.54
N LYS A 145 5.96 62.76 48.80
CA LYS A 145 6.66 61.88 49.76
C LYS A 145 6.44 60.39 49.50
N PHE A 146 5.36 60.02 48.81
CA PHE A 146 5.10 58.64 48.39
C PHE A 146 5.83 58.30 47.09
N GLN A 147 6.02 59.30 46.24
CA GLN A 147 6.58 59.11 44.90
C GLN A 147 8.03 58.63 44.96
N GLY A 148 8.25 57.40 44.51
CA GLY A 148 9.55 56.74 44.53
C GLY A 148 10.03 56.36 45.93
N PHE A 149 9.12 56.18 46.91
CA PHE A 149 9.52 55.78 48.27
C PHE A 149 10.21 54.41 48.29
N PHE A 150 9.66 53.42 47.59
CA PHE A 150 10.33 52.14 47.38
C PHE A 150 11.17 52.18 46.10
N GLU A 151 12.45 51.88 46.22
CA GLU A 151 13.32 51.73 45.05
C GLU A 151 12.98 50.43 44.30
N LEU A 152 12.71 49.35 45.05
CA LEU A 152 12.35 48.03 44.56
C LEU A 152 11.01 47.56 45.13
N ILE A 153 10.08 47.14 44.27
CA ILE A 153 8.82 46.50 44.65
C ILE A 153 8.74 45.15 43.94
N VAL A 154 8.78 44.08 44.71
CA VAL A 154 8.79 42.69 44.22
C VAL A 154 7.51 41.97 44.59
N ASP A 155 7.15 41.00 43.75
CA ASP A 155 6.04 40.09 44.01
C ASP A 155 6.39 38.65 43.65
N ASP A 156 5.39 37.79 43.52
CA ASP A 156 5.54 36.36 43.27
C ASP A 156 6.32 36.01 41.99
N TYR A 157 6.59 37.00 41.11
CA TYR A 157 7.27 36.83 39.81
C TYR A 157 8.66 37.46 39.75
N VAL A 158 9.21 37.90 40.89
CA VAL A 158 10.53 38.53 40.93
C VAL A 158 11.62 37.62 40.38
N THR A 159 12.51 38.19 39.56
CA THR A 159 13.67 37.45 39.02
C THR A 159 14.92 37.69 39.86
N MET A 160 15.86 36.73 39.83
CA MET A 160 17.17 36.94 40.46
C MET A 160 17.96 38.09 39.81
N GLU A 161 17.71 38.38 38.54
CA GLU A 161 18.33 39.49 37.83
C GLU A 161 17.88 40.84 38.43
N GLU A 162 16.58 41.04 38.64
CA GLU A 162 16.04 42.25 39.28
C GLU A 162 16.64 42.47 40.68
N LEU A 163 16.75 41.40 41.46
CA LEU A 163 17.38 41.44 42.79
C LEU A 163 18.88 41.77 42.69
N GLU A 164 19.58 41.31 41.66
CA GLU A 164 21.01 41.56 41.44
C GLU A 164 21.29 42.97 40.94
N GLN A 165 20.47 43.48 40.01
CA GLN A 165 20.52 44.86 39.55
C GLN A 165 20.35 45.82 40.73
N PHE A 166 19.35 45.56 41.59
CA PHE A 166 19.18 46.31 42.83
C PHE A 166 20.36 46.14 43.78
N ALA A 167 20.80 44.91 44.09
CA ALA A 167 21.88 44.69 45.05
C ALA A 167 23.21 45.36 44.63
N ARG A 168 23.54 45.32 43.32
CA ARG A 168 24.80 45.81 42.76
C ARG A 168 24.75 47.26 42.25
N ARG A 169 23.58 47.89 42.19
CA ARG A 169 23.37 49.23 41.60
C ARG A 169 23.83 49.31 40.14
N ILE A 170 23.58 48.26 39.37
CA ILE A 170 23.89 48.21 37.94
C ILE A 170 22.74 48.95 37.21
N PRO A 171 22.99 50.02 36.44
CA PRO A 171 21.97 50.57 35.55
C PRO A 171 21.56 49.46 34.58
N GLY A 172 20.25 49.21 34.42
CA GLY A 172 19.73 48.13 33.58
C GLY A 172 20.49 48.07 32.26
N ALA A 173 21.26 47.00 32.07
CA ALA A 173 22.02 46.82 30.84
C ALA A 173 21.00 46.71 29.72
N LYS A 174 21.07 47.60 28.72
CA LYS A 174 20.42 47.31 27.44
C LYS A 174 21.11 46.06 26.90
N THR A 175 20.43 44.93 26.99
CA THR A 175 20.79 43.72 26.27
C THR A 175 20.98 44.12 24.81
N GLU A 176 22.18 43.96 24.27
CA GLU A 176 22.42 44.22 22.85
C GLU A 176 21.38 43.42 22.05
N ALA A 177 20.68 44.08 21.13
CA ALA A 177 19.66 43.46 20.30
C ALA A 177 20.30 42.32 19.52
N LEU A 178 20.08 41.10 20.00
CA LEU A 178 20.79 39.93 19.54
C LEU A 178 20.02 39.29 18.39
N SER A 179 20.71 39.06 17.28
CA SER A 179 20.11 38.43 16.11
C SER A 179 20.06 36.92 16.32
N TRP A 180 18.88 36.40 16.64
CA TRP A 180 18.60 34.98 16.63
C TRP A 180 18.60 34.44 15.18
N SER A 181 19.21 33.26 14.96
CA SER A 181 19.23 32.64 13.62
C SER A 181 17.87 32.03 13.26
N ASP A 182 17.48 32.15 11.99
CA ASP A 182 16.31 31.48 11.40
C ASP A 182 16.66 30.08 10.83
N GLU A 183 17.90 29.60 11.02
CA GLU A 183 18.33 28.25 10.64
C GLU A 183 18.51 27.34 11.87
N LEU A 184 18.02 26.09 11.76
CA LEU A 184 17.91 25.16 12.89
C LEU A 184 19.24 24.89 13.60
N LEU A 185 20.28 24.54 12.84
CA LEU A 185 21.58 24.13 13.42
C LEU A 185 22.25 25.29 14.17
N GLU A 186 22.21 26.48 13.59
CA GLU A 186 22.72 27.69 14.23
C GLU A 186 21.91 28.02 15.48
N ARG A 187 20.58 27.86 15.43
CA ARG A 187 19.73 28.07 16.60
C ARG A 187 20.06 27.10 17.74
N ILE A 188 20.24 25.82 17.44
CA ILE A 188 20.68 24.82 18.42
C ILE A 188 22.01 25.25 19.06
N ALA A 189 22.99 25.64 18.24
CA ALA A 189 24.28 26.10 18.73
C ALA A 189 24.17 27.36 19.62
N GLN A 190 23.38 28.36 19.21
CA GLN A 190 23.16 29.60 19.96
C GLN A 190 22.58 29.31 21.36
N VAL A 191 21.55 28.48 21.47
CA VAL A 191 20.93 28.15 22.77
C VAL A 191 21.86 27.27 23.61
N ARG A 192 22.55 26.31 22.99
CA ARG A 192 23.53 25.46 23.69
C ARG A 192 24.68 26.27 24.29
N GLU A 193 25.21 27.25 23.56
CA GLU A 193 26.29 28.11 24.02
C GLU A 193 25.83 29.03 25.17
N ARG A 194 24.65 29.65 25.02
CA ARG A 194 24.19 30.71 25.92
C ARG A 194 23.50 30.20 27.16
N GLU A 195 22.61 29.23 26.98
CA GLU A 195 21.71 28.76 28.03
C GLU A 195 22.08 27.36 28.52
N LYS A 196 22.99 26.67 27.81
CA LYS A 196 23.49 25.34 28.15
C LYS A 196 22.36 24.31 28.32
N ARG A 197 21.30 24.43 27.51
CA ARG A 197 20.14 23.54 27.45
C ARG A 197 19.82 23.15 25.99
N PRO A 198 19.02 22.09 25.74
CA PRO A 198 18.45 21.86 24.42
C PRO A 198 17.48 22.98 24.03
N ILE A 199 17.18 23.06 22.73
CA ILE A 199 16.09 23.91 22.26
C ILE A 199 14.73 23.25 22.55
N ILE A 200 13.72 24.07 22.78
CA ILE A 200 12.36 23.61 23.08
C ILE A 200 11.48 23.74 21.85
N ARG A 201 10.68 22.69 21.62
CA ARG A 201 9.62 22.64 20.61
C ARG A 201 8.30 22.32 21.29
N ALA A 202 7.19 22.93 20.87
CA ALA A 202 5.85 22.53 21.29
C ALA A 202 4.82 22.71 20.16
N HIS A 203 3.70 21.99 20.25
CA HIS A 203 2.59 22.12 19.32
C HIS A 203 1.65 23.27 19.68
N ILE A 204 1.20 24.00 18.66
CA ILE A 204 0.06 24.90 18.77
C ILE A 204 -0.82 24.81 17.53
N GLY A 205 -2.13 24.72 17.75
CA GLY A 205 -3.14 24.74 16.71
C GLY A 205 -4.50 24.73 17.36
N ILE A 206 -5.07 25.92 17.53
CA ILE A 206 -6.33 26.12 18.24
C ILE A 206 -7.48 25.89 17.25
N ALA A 207 -8.32 24.92 17.55
CA ALA A 207 -9.53 24.62 16.81
C ALA A 207 -10.51 25.80 16.88
N GLY A 208 -10.96 26.25 15.72
CA GLY A 208 -11.91 27.36 15.63
C GLY A 208 -12.39 27.61 14.21
N GLU A 209 -13.28 28.59 14.07
CA GLU A 209 -13.80 29.05 12.78
C GLU A 209 -12.81 29.94 12.02
N SER A 210 -11.78 30.45 12.71
CA SER A 210 -10.75 31.32 12.15
C SER A 210 -9.37 31.00 12.72
N LEU A 211 -8.32 31.44 12.00
CA LEU A 211 -6.93 31.23 12.38
C LEU A 211 -6.43 32.18 13.48
N GLU A 212 -7.17 33.26 13.76
CA GLU A 212 -6.77 34.34 14.67
C GLU A 212 -6.34 33.87 16.07
N PRO A 213 -7.04 32.92 16.73
CA PRO A 213 -6.61 32.44 18.05
C PRO A 213 -5.22 31.79 18.02
N THR A 214 -4.90 31.06 16.95
CA THR A 214 -3.60 30.42 16.78
C THR A 214 -2.52 31.49 16.54
N ILE A 215 -2.80 32.52 15.72
CA ILE A 215 -1.89 33.65 15.48
C ILE A 215 -1.56 34.37 16.80
N GLU A 216 -2.58 34.73 17.59
CA GLU A 216 -2.39 35.37 18.89
C GLU A 216 -1.63 34.47 19.88
N GLY A 217 -1.92 33.17 19.87
CA GLY A 217 -1.18 32.19 20.66
C GLY A 217 0.30 32.13 20.29
N VAL A 218 0.63 32.14 18.99
CA VAL A 218 2.02 32.17 18.51
C VAL A 218 2.74 33.46 18.95
N LYS A 219 2.07 34.61 18.87
CA LYS A 219 2.65 35.89 19.34
C LYS A 219 2.98 35.83 20.83
N LYS A 220 2.05 35.32 21.64
CA LYS A 220 2.25 35.15 23.09
C LYS A 220 3.42 34.22 23.41
N LEU A 221 3.54 33.09 22.70
CA LEU A 221 4.63 32.14 22.89
C LEU A 221 6.00 32.75 22.56
N ALA A 222 6.08 33.50 21.46
CA ALA A 222 7.30 34.17 21.03
C ALA A 222 7.70 35.29 22.01
N GLU A 223 6.76 36.12 22.45
CA GLU A 223 6.97 37.20 23.42
C GLU A 223 7.37 36.69 24.82
N ALA A 224 6.86 35.51 25.22
CA ALA A 224 7.24 34.86 26.47
C ALA A 224 8.60 34.14 26.39
N GLU A 225 9.24 34.09 25.21
CA GLU A 225 10.47 33.33 24.98
C GLU A 225 10.38 31.88 25.47
N ALA A 226 9.18 31.30 25.33
CA ALA A 226 8.86 29.99 25.91
C ALA A 226 9.62 28.86 25.23
N LEU A 227 9.83 28.98 23.91
CA LEU A 227 10.36 27.93 23.06
C LEU A 227 11.09 28.50 21.83
N GLU A 228 11.90 27.68 21.17
CA GLU A 228 12.61 28.07 19.94
C GLU A 228 11.93 27.59 18.66
N ILE A 229 11.05 26.58 18.73
CA ILE A 229 10.32 26.07 17.57
C ILE A 229 8.82 26.00 17.86
N VAL A 230 8.06 26.80 17.14
CA VAL A 230 6.60 26.71 17.09
C VAL A 230 6.24 25.62 16.09
N SER A 231 5.66 24.52 16.56
CA SER A 231 5.17 23.47 15.67
C SER A 231 3.66 23.60 15.44
N LEU A 232 3.30 24.17 14.30
CA LEU A 232 1.93 24.36 13.86
C LEU A 232 1.22 23.01 13.68
N ALA A 233 0.04 22.88 14.26
CA ALA A 233 -0.85 21.74 14.13
C ALA A 233 -2.06 22.13 13.24
N PRO A 234 -2.02 21.87 11.93
CA PRO A 234 -3.13 22.16 11.02
C PRO A 234 -4.30 21.20 11.25
N ASP A 235 -5.52 21.63 10.97
CA ASP A 235 -6.69 20.76 10.98
C ASP A 235 -6.62 19.70 9.86
N GLN A 236 -7.52 18.70 9.93
CA GLN A 236 -7.53 17.59 8.97
C GLN A 236 -7.75 18.04 7.52
N PRO A 237 -8.72 18.92 7.20
CA PRO A 237 -8.87 19.45 5.84
C PRO A 237 -7.63 20.19 5.33
N SER A 238 -6.97 21.00 6.16
CA SER A 238 -5.71 21.65 5.79
C SER A 238 -4.63 20.63 5.43
N GLN A 239 -4.52 19.52 6.18
CA GLN A 239 -3.55 18.46 5.87
C GLN A 239 -3.81 17.79 4.51
N ALA A 240 -5.08 17.63 4.13
CA ALA A 240 -5.46 16.89 2.92
C ALA A 240 -5.59 17.78 1.67
N PHE A 241 -5.97 19.05 1.81
CA PHE A 241 -6.45 19.84 0.67
C PHE A 241 -5.79 21.20 0.49
N LEU A 242 -4.89 21.64 1.39
CA LEU A 242 -4.34 22.99 1.34
C LEU A 242 -3.65 23.33 0.00
N ALA A 243 -2.96 22.39 -0.65
CA ALA A 243 -2.38 22.62 -1.97
C ALA A 243 -3.46 22.91 -3.04
N LYS A 244 -4.58 22.20 -2.99
CA LYS A 244 -5.74 22.38 -3.89
C LYS A 244 -6.49 23.67 -3.60
N TYR A 245 -6.61 24.05 -2.33
CA TYR A 245 -7.16 25.35 -1.92
C TYR A 245 -6.37 26.50 -2.53
N VAL A 246 -5.05 26.46 -2.44
CA VAL A 246 -4.16 27.51 -2.98
C VAL A 246 -4.25 27.59 -4.51
N ARG A 247 -4.49 26.47 -5.21
CA ARG A 247 -4.68 26.46 -6.67
C ARG A 247 -6.11 26.77 -7.12
N GLY A 248 -7.08 26.84 -6.20
CA GLY A 248 -8.49 27.06 -6.50
C GLY A 248 -9.20 25.84 -7.12
N GLU A 249 -8.65 24.65 -6.93
CA GLU A 249 -9.22 23.38 -7.40
C GLU A 249 -10.27 22.82 -6.43
N GLU A 250 -10.23 23.25 -5.17
CA GLU A 250 -11.12 22.83 -4.09
C GLU A 250 -11.56 24.07 -3.29
N ASP A 251 -12.83 24.14 -2.86
CA ASP A 251 -13.35 25.25 -2.04
C ASP A 251 -13.11 24.95 -0.55
N PRO A 252 -12.32 25.77 0.18
CA PRO A 252 -12.11 25.59 1.61
C PRO A 252 -13.40 25.57 2.44
N ASN A 253 -14.47 26.22 1.97
CA ASN A 253 -15.75 26.25 2.69
C ASN A 253 -16.63 25.01 2.45
N ALA A 254 -16.24 24.13 1.53
CA ALA A 254 -16.86 22.82 1.38
C ALA A 254 -16.49 21.86 2.53
N HIS A 255 -15.46 22.21 3.31
CA HIS A 255 -14.93 21.39 4.39
C HIS A 255 -15.13 22.05 5.76
N PRO A 256 -15.42 21.26 6.81
CA PRO A 256 -15.56 21.77 8.18
C PRO A 256 -14.22 22.26 8.76
N LYS A 257 -14.18 23.48 9.26
CA LYS A 257 -12.97 24.11 9.83
C LYS A 257 -12.71 23.66 11.27
N GLY A 258 -11.43 23.65 11.66
CA GLY A 258 -11.02 23.44 13.05
C GLY A 258 -11.06 21.99 13.51
N GLN A 259 -11.12 21.03 12.59
CA GLN A 259 -11.12 19.61 12.92
C GLN A 259 -9.75 19.14 13.42
N GLY A 260 -9.55 19.25 14.74
CA GLY A 260 -8.35 18.76 15.42
C GLY A 260 -7.11 19.64 15.25
N GLY A 261 -7.26 20.90 14.84
CA GLY A 261 -6.15 21.84 14.69
C GLY A 261 -6.57 23.20 14.12
N ALA A 262 -5.56 23.99 13.72
CA ALA A 262 -5.75 25.31 13.14
C ALA A 262 -6.29 25.25 11.69
N PRO A 263 -7.34 26.00 11.33
CA PRO A 263 -7.93 26.00 10.00
C PRO A 263 -7.13 26.85 9.02
N ILE A 264 -6.11 26.26 8.38
CA ILE A 264 -5.28 26.93 7.38
C ILE A 264 -5.90 26.71 6.00
N THR A 265 -6.36 27.78 5.37
CA THR A 265 -7.18 27.71 4.15
C THR A 265 -6.52 28.34 2.93
N CYS A 266 -5.51 29.19 3.12
CA CYS A 266 -4.78 29.84 2.03
C CYS A 266 -3.30 30.03 2.33
N LYS A 267 -2.58 30.60 1.37
CA LYS A 267 -1.15 30.91 1.51
C LYS A 267 -0.90 32.05 2.50
N GLU A 268 -1.78 33.04 2.53
CA GLU A 268 -1.69 34.22 3.39
C GLU A 268 -1.77 33.84 4.88
N ASP A 269 -2.53 32.79 5.20
CA ASP A 269 -2.62 32.21 6.55
C ASP A 269 -1.25 31.75 7.07
N LEU A 270 -0.47 31.04 6.24
CA LEU A 270 0.88 30.58 6.58
C LEU A 270 1.83 31.76 6.78
N ILE A 271 1.74 32.78 5.92
CA ILE A 271 2.54 34.01 6.04
C ILE A 271 2.21 34.73 7.37
N ALA A 272 0.93 34.85 7.71
CA ALA A 272 0.51 35.48 8.96
C ALA A 272 1.05 34.74 10.20
N LEU A 273 1.08 33.40 10.17
CA LEU A 273 1.68 32.60 11.24
C LEU A 273 3.20 32.79 11.33
N LYS A 274 3.92 32.91 10.21
CA LYS A 274 5.37 33.22 10.24
C LYS A 274 5.64 34.65 10.72
N GLU A 275 4.84 35.63 10.32
CA GLU A 275 4.96 37.01 10.84
C GLU A 275 4.69 37.07 12.35
N ALA A 276 3.79 36.22 12.86
CA ALA A 276 3.53 36.12 14.30
C ALA A 276 4.78 35.70 15.09
N THR A 277 5.69 34.90 14.50
CA THR A 277 6.93 34.50 15.17
C THR A 277 8.01 35.57 15.17
N LYS A 278 7.92 36.66 14.39
CA LYS A 278 8.98 37.69 14.28
C LYS A 278 9.01 38.68 15.46
N ARG A 279 9.02 38.17 16.69
CA ARG A 279 9.04 38.93 17.95
C ARG A 279 9.63 38.10 19.09
N GLY A 280 9.92 38.76 20.22
CA GLY A 280 10.54 38.10 21.38
C GLY A 280 11.84 37.38 21.00
N ASN A 281 11.88 36.05 21.16
CA ASN A 281 13.03 35.23 20.79
C ASN A 281 13.01 34.72 19.32
N PHE A 282 12.11 35.22 18.48
CA PHE A 282 12.01 34.89 17.05
C PHE A 282 11.96 33.37 16.78
N PRO A 283 10.97 32.61 17.28
CA PRO A 283 10.99 31.16 17.14
C PRO A 283 10.86 30.73 15.67
N LEU A 284 11.51 29.61 15.36
CA LEU A 284 11.41 28.93 14.08
C LEU A 284 10.01 28.33 13.91
N SER A 285 9.61 28.13 12.65
CA SER A 285 8.31 27.54 12.31
C SER A 285 8.48 26.12 11.78
N ARG A 286 7.63 25.21 12.27
CA ARG A 286 7.50 23.83 11.78
C ARG A 286 6.02 23.53 11.56
N ILE A 287 5.71 22.75 10.53
CA ILE A 287 4.37 22.19 10.31
C ILE A 287 4.50 20.73 9.89
N TYR A 288 3.52 19.89 10.21
CA TYR A 288 3.51 18.51 9.75
C TYR A 288 3.37 18.42 8.22
N SER A 289 3.93 17.37 7.63
CA SER A 289 3.59 17.01 6.25
C SER A 289 2.09 16.79 6.12
N GLY A 290 1.52 17.20 4.99
CA GLY A 290 0.12 16.90 4.68
C GLY A 290 -0.10 15.40 4.44
N THR A 291 -1.28 15.04 3.95
CA THR A 291 -1.66 13.65 3.65
C THR A 291 -1.91 13.40 2.16
N ASP A 292 -1.89 14.46 1.36
CA ASP A 292 -2.02 14.41 -0.10
C ASP A 292 -1.16 15.50 -0.74
N GLU A 293 -0.72 15.29 -1.98
CA GLU A 293 0.16 16.21 -2.73
C GLU A 293 1.36 16.72 -1.93
N LEU A 294 1.99 15.81 -1.18
CA LEU A 294 3.02 16.10 -0.18
C LEU A 294 4.15 17.00 -0.71
N LEU A 295 4.58 16.81 -1.96
CA LEU A 295 5.65 17.61 -2.57
C LEU A 295 5.25 19.06 -2.81
N GLU A 296 4.01 19.32 -3.21
CA GLU A 296 3.51 20.69 -3.43
C GLU A 296 3.34 21.43 -2.10
N LEU A 297 2.84 20.73 -1.08
CA LEU A 297 2.79 21.26 0.28
C LEU A 297 4.19 21.57 0.83
N ALA A 298 5.18 20.69 0.60
CA ALA A 298 6.55 20.91 1.04
C ALA A 298 7.14 22.20 0.45
N LYS A 299 6.93 22.46 -0.84
CA LYS A 299 7.34 23.70 -1.51
C LYS A 299 6.63 24.92 -0.89
N LEU A 300 5.31 24.82 -0.69
CA LEU A 300 4.52 25.90 -0.10
C LEU A 300 4.99 26.24 1.33
N PHE A 301 5.26 25.23 2.15
CA PHE A 301 5.74 25.43 3.52
C PHE A 301 7.14 26.02 3.57
N GLN A 302 8.05 25.56 2.69
CA GLN A 302 9.38 26.15 2.61
C GLN A 302 9.31 27.63 2.17
N GLU A 303 8.49 27.94 1.17
CA GLU A 303 8.33 29.30 0.64
C GLU A 303 7.77 30.27 1.70
N THR A 304 6.77 29.83 2.48
CA THR A 304 6.01 30.71 3.39
C THR A 304 6.57 30.76 4.80
N LEU A 305 7.03 29.62 5.34
CA LEU A 305 7.45 29.51 6.73
C LEU A 305 8.97 29.55 6.92
N ASN A 306 9.76 29.37 5.85
CA ASN A 306 11.16 28.93 5.93
C ASN A 306 11.29 27.80 6.97
N MET A 307 10.67 26.67 6.65
CA MET A 307 10.41 25.61 7.60
C MET A 307 11.72 25.08 8.22
N ALA A 308 11.72 24.91 9.55
CA ALA A 308 12.91 24.47 10.28
C ALA A 308 13.33 23.05 9.85
N PHE A 309 12.35 22.14 9.81
CA PHE A 309 12.45 20.78 9.29
C PHE A 309 11.05 20.16 9.15
N PRO A 310 10.83 19.25 8.17
CA PRO A 310 9.62 18.45 8.05
C PRO A 310 9.66 17.16 8.87
N ALA A 311 8.47 16.61 9.11
CA ALA A 311 8.27 15.23 9.54
C ALA A 311 7.59 14.45 8.41
N VAL A 312 8.32 13.52 7.80
CA VAL A 312 7.84 12.69 6.70
C VAL A 312 7.94 11.22 7.13
N PRO A 313 6.83 10.46 7.22
CA PRO A 313 6.88 9.04 7.53
C PRO A 313 7.36 8.23 6.31
N ILE A 314 7.61 6.94 6.51
CA ILE A 314 7.85 5.97 5.45
C ILE A 314 6.52 5.32 5.06
N PHE A 315 5.82 4.71 6.03
CA PHE A 315 4.64 3.86 5.81
C PHE A 315 3.30 4.55 6.08
N PHE A 316 3.28 5.50 7.02
CA PHE A 316 2.06 6.14 7.52
C PHE A 316 1.62 7.34 6.68
N TYR A 317 0.45 7.91 7.00
CA TYR A 317 -0.23 8.95 6.20
C TYR A 317 -0.68 8.43 4.83
N SER A 318 -1.12 7.19 4.82
CA SER A 318 -1.57 6.46 3.64
C SER A 318 -2.84 5.68 3.96
N GLN A 319 -3.26 4.81 3.04
CA GLN A 319 -4.32 3.83 3.33
C GLN A 319 -3.96 2.84 4.45
N LEU A 320 -2.68 2.71 4.84
CA LEU A 320 -2.25 1.83 5.93
C LEU A 320 -2.88 2.23 7.26
N ASP A 321 -2.91 3.53 7.57
CA ASP A 321 -3.52 4.08 8.78
C ASP A 321 -4.81 4.87 8.53
N GLY A 322 -5.29 4.87 7.29
CA GLY A 322 -6.53 5.52 6.88
C GLY A 322 -6.49 7.04 6.90
N ARG A 323 -5.30 7.66 7.02
CA ARG A 323 -5.14 9.12 7.08
C ARG A 323 -4.91 9.78 5.72
N GLY A 324 -4.48 9.02 4.72
CA GLY A 324 -4.20 9.51 3.37
C GLY A 324 -4.94 8.73 2.28
N PRO A 325 -5.21 9.35 1.12
CA PRO A 325 -5.88 8.68 0.00
C PRO A 325 -4.94 7.75 -0.78
N LEU A 326 -3.62 7.94 -0.66
CA LEU A 326 -2.61 7.18 -1.39
C LEU A 326 -2.62 5.70 -1.00
N SER A 327 -2.49 4.83 -2.01
CA SER A 327 -2.21 3.41 -1.77
C SER A 327 -0.92 3.27 -0.95
N ILE A 328 -0.78 2.20 -0.17
CA ILE A 328 0.38 2.00 0.73
C ILE A 328 1.71 2.15 -0.03
N ARG A 329 1.84 1.41 -1.14
CA ARG A 329 3.04 1.43 -2.00
C ARG A 329 3.30 2.80 -2.63
N ASP A 330 2.26 3.45 -3.17
CA ASP A 330 2.42 4.77 -3.79
C ASP A 330 2.72 5.86 -2.75
N GLY A 331 2.20 5.70 -1.52
CA GLY A 331 2.52 6.54 -0.37
C GLY A 331 4.01 6.50 -0.04
N ILE A 332 4.61 5.30 0.07
CA ILE A 332 6.05 5.15 0.33
C ILE A 332 6.87 5.87 -0.76
N GLU A 333 6.53 5.68 -2.03
CA GLU A 333 7.23 6.33 -3.15
C GLU A 333 7.10 7.86 -3.10
N GLU A 334 5.91 8.39 -2.79
CA GLU A 334 5.70 9.84 -2.67
C GLU A 334 6.45 10.42 -1.47
N HIS A 335 6.45 9.76 -0.31
CA HIS A 335 7.26 10.17 0.85
C HIS A 335 8.74 10.24 0.51
N PHE A 336 9.28 9.26 -0.22
CA PHE A 336 10.68 9.25 -0.65
C PHE A 336 11.00 10.36 -1.65
N LYS A 337 10.09 10.69 -2.58
CA LYS A 337 10.26 11.85 -3.46
C LYS A 337 10.35 13.15 -2.66
N VAL A 338 9.51 13.31 -1.64
CA VAL A 338 9.52 14.49 -0.78
C VAL A 338 10.79 14.57 0.06
N MET A 339 11.25 13.45 0.63
CA MET A 339 12.53 13.39 1.34
C MET A 339 13.70 13.82 0.44
N ARG A 340 13.78 13.30 -0.80
CA ARG A 340 14.81 13.68 -1.78
C ARG A 340 14.75 15.17 -2.15
N TRP A 341 13.56 15.76 -2.21
CA TRP A 341 13.41 17.20 -2.46
C TRP A 341 13.94 18.05 -1.30
N TRP A 342 13.58 17.71 -0.05
CA TRP A 342 14.13 18.38 1.14
C TRP A 342 15.65 18.24 1.23
N ALA A 343 16.17 17.05 0.92
CA ALA A 343 17.60 16.80 0.80
C ALA A 343 18.27 17.74 -0.22
N SER A 344 17.65 17.94 -1.40
CA SER A 344 18.22 18.75 -2.48
C SER A 344 18.40 20.24 -2.12
N ILE A 345 17.63 20.73 -1.15
CA ILE A 345 17.75 22.10 -0.63
C ILE A 345 18.48 22.16 0.72
N GLY A 346 19.06 21.04 1.16
CA GLY A 346 19.89 20.95 2.36
C GLY A 346 19.15 21.09 3.69
N LYS A 347 17.83 20.88 3.72
CA LYS A 347 17.06 21.02 4.97
C LYS A 347 17.18 19.76 5.85
N PRO A 348 17.31 19.91 7.18
CA PRO A 348 17.17 18.80 8.11
C PRO A 348 15.79 18.16 8.01
N LEU A 349 15.66 16.87 8.30
CA LEU A 349 14.40 16.13 8.17
C LEU A 349 14.21 15.11 9.28
N GLU A 350 13.01 15.10 9.86
CA GLU A 350 12.52 14.08 10.79
C GLU A 350 11.83 12.98 10.00
N ILE A 351 12.24 11.72 10.22
CA ILE A 351 11.44 10.56 9.81
C ILE A 351 10.70 10.09 11.04
N ASN A 352 9.39 10.29 11.02
CA ASN A 352 8.53 10.22 12.19
C ASN A 352 7.79 8.87 12.28
N ASP A 353 8.29 7.88 11.56
CA ASP A 353 7.71 6.54 11.44
C ASP A 353 7.76 5.72 12.75
N PRO A 354 8.87 5.73 13.54
CA PRO A 354 8.97 4.84 14.71
C PRO A 354 7.90 5.09 15.77
N HIS A 355 7.50 6.35 15.96
CA HIS A 355 6.44 6.66 16.93
C HIS A 355 5.05 6.21 16.45
N GLN A 356 4.82 6.16 15.14
CA GLN A 356 3.56 5.70 14.60
C GLN A 356 3.37 4.20 14.87
N TRP A 357 4.44 3.41 14.78
CA TRP A 357 4.43 2.02 15.21
C TRP A 357 4.15 1.87 16.71
N GLN A 358 4.83 2.64 17.57
CA GLN A 358 4.61 2.59 19.01
C GLN A 358 3.18 2.99 19.42
N LEU A 359 2.58 3.99 18.76
CA LEU A 359 1.18 4.39 19.02
C LEU A 359 0.17 3.27 18.69
N ARG A 360 0.61 2.24 17.97
CA ARG A 360 -0.18 1.06 17.61
C ARG A 360 0.28 -0.18 18.37
N ASP A 361 1.01 0.02 19.47
CA ASP A 361 1.53 -1.00 20.39
C ASP A 361 2.46 -2.03 19.72
N CYS A 362 3.34 -1.58 18.82
CA CYS A 362 4.41 -2.44 18.32
C CYS A 362 5.33 -2.93 19.46
N SER A 363 6.08 -4.01 19.24
CA SER A 363 7.09 -4.48 20.19
C SER A 363 8.24 -3.47 20.29
N ASP A 364 8.94 -3.44 21.43
CA ASP A 364 10.13 -2.59 21.58
C ASP A 364 11.20 -2.93 20.51
N ASP A 365 11.31 -4.21 20.10
CA ASP A 365 12.18 -4.64 19.01
C ASP A 365 11.78 -4.02 17.67
N MET A 366 10.48 -3.97 17.35
CA MET A 366 9.97 -3.34 16.12
C MET A 366 10.21 -1.83 16.13
N TYR A 367 10.09 -1.17 17.28
CA TYR A 367 10.44 0.25 17.40
C TYR A 367 11.92 0.52 17.08
N VAL A 368 12.82 -0.31 17.62
CA VAL A 368 14.26 -0.18 17.34
C VAL A 368 14.55 -0.53 15.88
N THR A 369 13.89 -1.55 15.33
CA THR A 369 13.96 -1.93 13.90
C THR A 369 13.64 -0.72 13.01
N ASP A 370 12.52 -0.06 13.26
CA ASP A 370 12.08 1.03 12.41
C ASP A 370 12.98 2.26 12.52
N HIS A 371 13.57 2.55 13.69
CA HIS A 371 14.62 3.57 13.80
C HIS A 371 15.86 3.26 12.97
N VAL A 372 16.27 1.99 12.90
CA VAL A 372 17.37 1.57 12.04
C VAL A 372 17.00 1.78 10.58
N LEU A 373 15.81 1.35 10.17
CA LEU A 373 15.31 1.59 8.81
C LEU A 373 15.24 3.09 8.48
N ALA A 374 14.72 3.92 9.39
CA ALA A 374 14.64 5.37 9.22
C ALA A 374 16.03 6.00 9.04
N GLY A 375 17.04 5.60 9.82
CA GLY A 375 18.41 6.06 9.63
C GLY A 375 18.98 5.68 8.24
N ILE A 376 18.72 4.44 7.79
CA ILE A 376 19.13 3.95 6.47
C ILE A 376 18.41 4.74 5.36
N VAL A 377 17.09 4.91 5.46
CA VAL A 377 16.28 5.67 4.49
C VAL A 377 16.74 7.12 4.42
N ALA A 378 16.95 7.79 5.56
CA ALA A 378 17.43 9.17 5.58
C ALA A 378 18.76 9.30 4.82
N LEU A 379 19.72 8.41 5.09
CA LEU A 379 21.00 8.35 4.38
C LEU A 379 20.80 8.14 2.87
N LYS A 380 19.99 7.13 2.48
CA LYS A 380 19.78 6.77 1.07
C LYS A 380 18.95 7.78 0.28
N MET A 381 18.11 8.56 0.95
CA MET A 381 17.38 9.69 0.34
C MET A 381 18.23 10.97 0.26
N GLY A 382 19.46 10.95 0.78
CA GLY A 382 20.41 12.07 0.71
C GLY A 382 20.28 13.10 1.83
N ILE A 383 19.53 12.79 2.91
CA ILE A 383 19.39 13.66 4.06
C ILE A 383 20.72 13.69 4.83
N LYS A 384 21.29 14.88 4.99
CA LYS A 384 22.54 15.07 5.76
C LYS A 384 22.31 15.25 7.25
N HIS A 385 21.21 15.92 7.62
CA HIS A 385 20.85 16.20 9.01
C HIS A 385 19.54 15.49 9.35
N TYR A 386 19.66 14.26 9.83
CA TYR A 386 18.53 13.42 10.21
C TYR A 386 18.10 13.73 11.65
N ILE A 387 16.82 14.04 11.84
CA ILE A 387 16.24 14.26 13.17
C ILE A 387 15.64 12.93 13.64
N MET A 388 16.32 12.32 14.61
CA MET A 388 15.91 11.08 15.24
C MET A 388 14.99 11.40 16.43
N GLN A 389 13.68 11.24 16.25
CA GLN A 389 12.70 11.50 17.29
C GLN A 389 12.49 10.28 18.20
N LEU A 390 12.77 10.45 19.49
CA LEU A 390 12.71 9.45 20.54
C LEU A 390 11.53 9.76 21.47
N MET A 391 10.44 9.01 21.33
CA MET A 391 9.21 9.17 22.10
C MET A 391 9.19 8.21 23.28
N PHE A 392 9.26 8.75 24.49
CA PHE A 392 9.31 8.02 25.75
C PHE A 392 7.91 7.65 26.26
N ASP A 393 7.86 6.76 27.25
CA ASP A 393 6.68 6.36 28.01
C ASP A 393 5.55 5.77 27.12
N LEU A 394 5.93 5.06 26.04
CA LEU A 394 4.98 4.48 25.09
C LEU A 394 5.28 3.00 24.80
N PRO A 395 4.36 2.07 25.15
CA PRO A 395 3.12 2.26 25.92
C PRO A 395 3.31 2.81 27.35
N PRO A 396 2.28 3.43 27.98
CA PRO A 396 2.38 4.11 29.29
C PRO A 396 2.87 3.27 30.48
N GLU A 397 2.85 1.94 30.35
CA GLU A 397 3.25 1.00 31.40
C GLU A 397 4.73 0.61 31.33
N ILE A 398 5.48 1.13 30.35
CA ILE A 398 6.92 0.86 30.22
C ILE A 398 7.69 1.47 31.40
N TYR A 399 8.67 0.73 31.90
CA TYR A 399 9.55 1.22 32.95
C TYR A 399 10.62 2.17 32.35
N PRO A 400 10.79 3.40 32.89
CA PRO A 400 11.63 4.42 32.26
C PRO A 400 13.08 4.00 31.98
N LEU A 401 13.68 3.18 32.84
CA LEU A 401 15.05 2.69 32.65
C LEU A 401 15.17 1.76 31.42
N TYR A 402 14.16 0.94 31.15
CA TYR A 402 14.12 0.07 29.97
C TYR A 402 13.72 0.82 28.70
N ASP A 403 12.90 1.85 28.84
CA ASP A 403 12.60 2.77 27.75
C ASP A 403 13.85 3.51 27.28
N LEU A 404 14.67 3.99 28.23
CA LEU A 404 15.94 4.61 27.92
C LEU A 404 16.91 3.62 27.24
N ALA A 405 16.95 2.36 27.69
CA ALA A 405 17.71 1.31 27.02
C ALA A 405 17.23 1.11 25.56
N LYS A 406 15.92 1.17 25.31
CA LYS A 406 15.32 1.12 23.97
C LYS A 406 15.78 2.27 23.08
N MET A 407 15.70 3.51 23.57
CA MET A 407 16.16 4.70 22.82
C MET A 407 17.65 4.62 22.52
N ARG A 408 18.46 4.17 23.49
CA ARG A 408 19.91 4.06 23.33
C ARG A 408 20.30 2.93 22.36
N ALA A 409 19.59 1.81 22.40
CA ALA A 409 19.81 0.70 21.46
C ALA A 409 19.58 1.15 20.01
N ALA A 410 18.48 1.88 19.75
CA ALA A 410 18.19 2.45 18.43
C ALA A 410 19.31 3.41 17.97
N TYR A 411 19.73 4.33 18.83
CA TYR A 411 20.79 5.28 18.51
C TYR A 411 22.14 4.59 18.23
N GLU A 412 22.55 3.65 19.09
CA GLU A 412 23.85 2.96 18.96
C GLU A 412 23.96 2.12 17.68
N LEU A 413 22.84 1.64 17.11
CA LEU A 413 22.87 0.92 15.84
C LEU A 413 23.12 1.83 14.64
N ILE A 414 22.58 3.05 14.63
CA ILE A 414 22.71 3.98 13.48
C ILE A 414 23.80 5.03 13.65
N GLU A 415 24.32 5.26 14.86
CA GLU A 415 25.46 6.16 15.11
C GLU A 415 26.65 5.92 14.18
N PRO A 416 27.03 4.66 13.84
CA PRO A 416 28.14 4.42 12.92
C PRO A 416 27.97 5.10 11.56
N LEU A 417 26.74 5.33 11.09
CA LEU A 417 26.50 6.04 9.83
C LEU A 417 27.13 7.45 9.84
N THR A 418 27.18 8.10 11.00
CA THR A 418 27.81 9.43 11.17
C THR A 418 29.34 9.40 11.09
N ARG A 419 29.95 8.23 11.27
CA ARG A 419 31.41 8.04 11.17
C ARG A 419 31.86 7.67 9.76
N HIS A 420 30.97 7.06 8.96
CA HIS A 420 31.28 6.55 7.62
C HIS A 420 30.71 7.38 6.47
N PHE A 421 29.72 8.25 6.73
CA PHE A 421 29.05 9.06 5.71
C PHE A 421 28.93 10.53 6.14
N ASP A 422 28.66 11.43 5.20
CA ASP A 422 28.28 12.83 5.46
C ASP A 422 26.84 12.88 6.02
N PHE A 423 26.71 12.42 7.26
CA PHE A 423 25.44 12.15 7.94
C PHE A 423 25.53 12.57 9.41
N HIS A 424 24.54 13.32 9.88
CA HIS A 424 24.50 13.87 11.22
C HIS A 424 23.14 13.58 11.84
N ILE A 425 23.15 13.04 13.05
CA ILE A 425 21.94 12.74 13.81
C ILE A 425 21.69 13.88 14.81
N ILE A 426 20.55 14.56 14.67
CA ILE A 426 20.00 15.50 15.65
C ILE A 426 19.03 14.72 16.52
N ARG A 427 19.25 14.70 17.84
CA ARG A 427 18.41 13.95 18.77
C ARG A 427 17.24 14.82 19.19
N GLU A 428 16.02 14.40 18.86
CA GLU A 428 14.80 14.99 19.40
C GLU A 428 14.18 14.02 20.41
N THR A 429 13.91 14.46 21.63
CA THR A 429 13.19 13.63 22.61
C THR A 429 11.82 14.22 22.92
N ARG A 430 10.86 13.36 23.28
CA ARG A 430 9.53 13.78 23.73
C ARG A 430 8.88 12.76 24.65
N GLY A 431 7.92 13.22 25.45
CA GLY A 431 7.00 12.32 26.16
C GLY A 431 5.93 11.72 25.23
N GLY A 432 5.48 10.51 25.54
CA GLY A 432 4.41 9.82 24.82
C GLY A 432 3.04 10.36 25.18
N LEU A 433 2.23 10.72 24.19
CA LEU A 433 0.97 11.45 24.40
C LEU A 433 -0.02 10.67 25.28
N SER A 434 -0.15 9.37 25.03
CA SER A 434 -1.06 8.48 25.78
C SER A 434 -0.63 8.23 27.23
N SER A 435 0.59 8.63 27.62
CA SER A 435 1.08 8.50 29.00
C SER A 435 0.64 9.64 29.92
N PHE A 436 0.19 10.77 29.36
CA PHE A 436 -0.19 11.93 30.16
C PHE A 436 -1.50 11.65 30.93
N PRO A 437 -1.50 11.77 32.26
CA PRO A 437 -2.69 11.55 33.05
C PRO A 437 -3.67 12.74 32.90
N PRO A 438 -5.00 12.49 32.95
CA PRO A 438 -6.00 13.55 32.80
C PRO A 438 -6.05 14.54 33.98
N ASN A 439 -5.46 14.20 35.13
CA ASN A 439 -5.34 15.12 36.24
C ASN A 439 -4.11 16.02 36.04
N LEU A 440 -4.33 17.35 35.98
CA LEU A 440 -3.27 18.33 35.66
C LEU A 440 -2.09 18.30 36.64
N ASP A 441 -2.31 18.12 37.94
CA ASP A 441 -1.21 18.06 38.91
C ASP A 441 -0.32 16.83 38.68
N ARG A 442 -0.95 15.68 38.39
CA ARG A 442 -0.23 14.47 37.97
C ARG A 442 0.44 14.65 36.61
N ALA A 443 -0.16 15.39 35.68
CA ALA A 443 0.41 15.66 34.37
C ALA A 443 1.67 16.53 34.47
N LYS A 444 1.66 17.55 35.35
CA LYS A 444 2.85 18.36 35.68
C LYS A 444 3.97 17.50 36.25
N GLY A 445 3.65 16.62 37.21
CA GLY A 445 4.61 15.67 37.78
C GLY A 445 5.17 14.70 36.74
N HIS A 446 4.31 14.20 35.85
CA HIS A 446 4.71 13.32 34.74
C HIS A 446 5.62 14.03 33.74
N LEU A 447 5.24 15.23 33.29
CA LEU A 447 6.06 16.07 32.40
C LEU A 447 7.46 16.29 32.96
N ALA A 448 7.57 16.61 34.26
CA ALA A 448 8.87 16.82 34.89
C ALA A 448 9.71 15.53 34.90
N MET A 449 9.10 14.39 35.25
CA MET A 449 9.81 13.11 35.34
C MET A 449 10.23 12.56 33.98
N THR A 450 9.34 12.59 32.97
CA THR A 450 9.68 12.16 31.61
C THR A 450 10.79 13.03 31.02
N THR A 451 10.73 14.36 31.23
CA THR A 451 11.77 15.28 30.77
C THR A 451 13.12 14.96 31.42
N TYR A 452 13.15 14.60 32.70
CA TYR A 452 14.38 14.19 33.38
C TYR A 452 15.01 12.96 32.74
N TRP A 453 14.22 11.93 32.40
CA TRP A 453 14.73 10.73 31.73
C TRP A 453 15.23 11.01 30.31
N GLN A 454 14.52 11.85 29.57
CA GLN A 454 14.91 12.27 28.21
C GLN A 454 16.29 12.92 28.18
N MET A 455 16.68 13.65 29.23
CA MET A 455 17.96 14.35 29.30
C MET A 455 19.19 13.43 29.29
N PHE A 456 19.06 12.14 29.66
CA PHE A 456 20.16 11.18 29.57
C PHE A 456 20.56 10.86 28.13
N MET A 457 19.67 11.07 27.16
CA MET A 457 20.01 10.94 25.73
C MET A 457 20.80 12.15 25.21
N GLU A 458 21.04 13.16 26.04
CA GLU A 458 21.65 14.45 25.68
C GLU A 458 20.99 15.07 24.43
N PRO A 459 19.65 15.28 24.44
CA PRO A 459 18.90 15.68 23.25
C PRO A 459 19.33 17.03 22.71
N ASP A 460 19.28 17.26 21.41
CA ASP A 460 19.46 18.58 20.81
C ASP A 460 18.15 19.40 20.88
N ILE A 461 17.02 18.70 20.71
CA ILE A 461 15.66 19.24 20.74
C ILE A 461 14.85 18.48 21.79
N VAL A 462 14.16 19.18 22.68
CA VAL A 462 13.13 18.59 23.55
C VAL A 462 11.78 19.09 23.09
N HIS A 463 10.97 18.16 22.59
CA HIS A 463 9.58 18.43 22.26
C HIS A 463 8.72 18.23 23.51
N VAL A 464 8.30 19.37 24.07
CA VAL A 464 7.45 19.48 25.25
C VAL A 464 6.00 19.21 24.86
N VAL A 465 5.46 18.11 25.37
CA VAL A 465 4.02 17.83 25.33
C VAL A 465 3.35 18.66 26.42
N SER A 466 2.27 19.36 26.06
CA SER A 466 1.55 20.20 27.01
C SER A 466 0.96 19.37 28.15
N ILE A 467 1.03 19.87 29.39
CA ILE A 467 0.36 19.24 30.54
C ILE A 467 -1.15 19.07 30.36
N SER A 468 -1.74 19.82 29.41
CA SER A 468 -3.17 19.77 29.09
C SER A 468 -3.56 18.57 28.21
N GLU A 469 -2.61 17.79 27.68
CA GLU A 469 -2.81 16.76 26.63
C GLU A 469 -4.06 15.88 26.83
N ALA A 470 -4.23 15.30 28.02
CA ALA A 470 -5.34 14.40 28.34
C ALA A 470 -6.57 15.12 28.94
N HIS A 471 -6.55 16.45 29.03
CA HIS A 471 -7.57 17.26 29.69
C HIS A 471 -8.29 18.21 28.72
N HIS A 472 -7.55 19.03 27.97
CA HIS A 472 -8.12 20.01 27.05
C HIS A 472 -7.09 20.46 26.00
N GLU A 473 -7.57 21.10 24.93
CA GLU A 473 -6.73 21.68 23.88
C GLU A 473 -5.70 22.67 24.46
N ALA A 474 -4.43 22.48 24.09
CA ALA A 474 -3.32 23.30 24.58
C ALA A 474 -3.38 24.73 24.03
N LYS A 475 -3.46 25.71 24.94
CA LYS A 475 -3.35 27.13 24.62
C LYS A 475 -1.93 27.62 24.89
N ALA A 476 -1.66 28.87 24.50
CA ALA A 476 -0.35 29.47 24.72
C ALA A 476 0.06 29.45 26.19
N GLU A 477 -0.89 29.67 27.11
CA GLU A 477 -0.64 29.66 28.55
C GLU A 477 -0.20 28.28 29.06
N ASP A 478 -0.86 27.19 28.61
CA ASP A 478 -0.50 25.82 28.99
C ASP A 478 0.88 25.42 28.47
N ILE A 479 1.20 25.87 27.25
CA ILE A 479 2.49 25.61 26.62
C ILE A 479 3.60 26.39 27.35
N ILE A 480 3.39 27.66 27.69
CA ILE A 480 4.35 28.46 28.47
C ILE A 480 4.63 27.76 29.80
N GLU A 481 3.59 27.37 30.54
CA GLU A 481 3.74 26.66 31.81
C GLU A 481 4.53 25.35 31.64
N SER A 482 4.20 24.57 30.60
CA SER A 482 4.90 23.31 30.30
C SER A 482 6.37 23.53 29.96
N CYS A 483 6.67 24.57 29.18
CA CYS A 483 8.05 24.94 28.83
C CYS A 483 8.85 25.38 30.06
N ASP A 484 8.25 26.14 30.98
CA ASP A 484 8.92 26.58 32.21
C ASP A 484 9.23 25.41 33.15
N ILE A 485 8.32 24.43 33.25
CA ILE A 485 8.58 23.16 33.96
C ILE A 485 9.78 22.44 33.33
N ALA A 486 9.82 22.32 32.00
CA ALA A 486 10.93 21.66 31.30
C ALA A 486 12.26 22.39 31.50
N LYS A 487 12.28 23.73 31.42
CA LYS A 487 13.46 24.57 31.70
C LYS A 487 13.99 24.33 33.11
N MET A 488 13.12 24.27 34.11
CA MET A 488 13.50 23.94 35.49
C MET A 488 14.15 22.55 35.60
N VAL A 489 13.61 21.54 34.91
CA VAL A 489 14.20 20.20 34.87
C VAL A 489 15.59 20.21 34.21
N PHE A 490 15.77 20.98 33.13
CA PHE A 490 17.08 21.10 32.48
C PHE A 490 18.13 21.73 33.42
N GLU A 491 17.74 22.72 34.22
CA GLU A 491 18.61 23.33 35.22
C GLU A 491 18.98 22.33 36.32
N GLU A 492 17.99 21.65 36.90
CA GLU A 492 18.22 20.68 37.98
C GLU A 492 19.05 19.47 37.53
N PHE A 493 18.80 18.93 36.32
CA PHE A 493 19.59 17.82 35.76
C PHE A 493 21.08 18.16 35.62
N ARG A 494 21.43 19.44 35.45
CA ARG A 494 22.81 19.93 35.35
C ARG A 494 23.42 20.33 36.69
N ARG A 495 22.60 20.62 37.72
CA ARG A 495 23.07 21.15 39.01
C ARG A 495 23.82 20.11 39.84
N GLY A 496 23.54 18.83 39.65
CA GLY A 496 24.14 17.73 40.42
C GLY A 496 24.84 16.67 39.57
N PRO A 497 25.65 15.79 40.19
CA PRO A 497 26.19 14.61 39.51
C PRO A 497 25.06 13.69 39.07
N GLN A 498 25.12 13.24 37.82
CA GLN A 498 24.13 12.32 37.26
C GLN A 498 24.48 10.87 37.65
N PRO A 499 23.47 10.02 37.92
CA PRO A 499 23.72 8.60 38.13
C PRO A 499 24.24 7.95 36.83
N ASP A 500 25.25 7.09 36.95
CA ASP A 500 25.70 6.26 35.82
C ASP A 500 24.74 5.09 35.62
N ILE A 501 23.71 5.34 34.81
CA ILE A 501 22.70 4.34 34.46
C ILE A 501 23.12 3.46 33.29
N TRP A 502 24.09 3.90 32.48
CA TRP A 502 24.54 3.18 31.28
C TRP A 502 25.39 1.96 31.62
N SER A 503 26.05 1.97 32.78
CA SER A 503 26.79 0.83 33.32
C SER A 503 25.92 -0.18 34.07
N ASP A 504 24.61 0.03 34.20
CA ASP A 504 23.71 -0.94 34.85
C ASP A 504 23.63 -2.23 34.01
N PRO A 505 23.95 -3.42 34.58
CA PRO A 505 23.90 -4.68 33.84
C PRO A 505 22.53 -4.97 33.19
N ARG A 506 21.44 -4.49 33.79
CA ARG A 506 20.07 -4.66 33.26
C ARG A 506 19.86 -3.82 32.00
N VAL A 507 20.39 -2.60 31.98
CA VAL A 507 20.36 -1.71 30.81
C VAL A 507 21.20 -2.28 29.68
N ILE A 508 22.42 -2.74 29.98
CA ILE A 508 23.30 -3.37 28.99
C ILE A 508 22.61 -4.59 28.38
N ALA A 509 22.06 -5.49 29.21
CA ALA A 509 21.37 -6.68 28.74
C ALA A 509 20.15 -6.33 27.86
N ARG A 510 19.35 -5.34 28.25
CA ARG A 510 18.18 -4.89 27.47
C ARG A 510 18.59 -4.28 26.12
N LYS A 511 19.66 -3.48 26.08
CA LYS A 511 20.18 -2.93 24.81
C LYS A 511 20.59 -4.05 23.86
N GLU A 512 21.37 -5.02 24.33
CA GLU A 512 21.88 -6.11 23.50
C GLU A 512 20.78 -7.10 23.05
N GLU A 513 19.71 -7.24 23.83
CA GLU A 513 18.50 -7.94 23.40
C GLU A 513 17.83 -7.22 22.22
N LEU A 514 17.52 -5.93 22.39
CA LEU A 514 16.82 -5.12 21.38
C LEU A 514 17.62 -4.96 20.09
N LYS A 515 18.93 -4.76 20.19
CA LYS A 515 19.80 -4.64 19.01
C LYS A 515 19.77 -5.90 18.16
N ARG A 516 19.75 -7.07 18.81
CA ARG A 516 19.71 -8.36 18.13
C ARG A 516 18.38 -8.58 17.43
N GLY A 517 17.26 -8.32 18.11
CA GLY A 517 15.92 -8.40 17.52
C GLY A 517 15.76 -7.45 16.34
N ALA A 518 16.22 -6.20 16.49
CA ALA A 518 16.16 -5.20 15.44
C ALA A 518 17.01 -5.57 14.22
N MET A 519 18.27 -5.95 14.43
CA MET A 519 19.15 -6.33 13.33
C MET A 519 18.73 -7.64 12.66
N TYR A 520 18.02 -8.53 13.35
CA TYR A 520 17.44 -9.73 12.73
C TYR A 520 16.33 -9.34 11.74
N ASN A 521 15.45 -8.41 12.10
CA ASN A 521 14.46 -7.84 11.19
C ASN A 521 15.11 -7.13 10.00
N ILE A 522 16.10 -6.28 10.25
CA ILE A 522 16.82 -5.51 9.22
C ILE A 522 17.57 -6.44 8.25
N PHE A 523 18.20 -7.50 8.75
CA PHE A 523 18.81 -8.52 7.90
C PHE A 523 17.78 -9.22 7.02
N HIS A 524 16.62 -9.59 7.57
CA HIS A 524 15.56 -10.23 6.78
C HIS A 524 14.90 -9.26 5.78
N LEU A 525 14.84 -7.96 6.08
CA LEU A 525 14.47 -6.93 5.11
C LEU A 525 15.49 -6.85 3.96
N ALA A 526 16.78 -6.94 4.28
CA ALA A 526 17.84 -7.00 3.26
C ALA A 526 17.68 -8.23 2.36
N LEU A 527 17.41 -9.41 2.94
CA LEU A 527 17.13 -10.64 2.20
C LEU A 527 15.89 -10.49 1.30
N LEU A 528 14.80 -9.89 1.80
CA LEU A 528 13.62 -9.53 0.98
C LEU A 528 13.99 -8.60 -0.17
N GLY A 529 14.97 -7.70 0.02
CA GLY A 529 15.55 -6.85 -1.01
C GLY A 529 16.52 -7.58 -1.96
N GLY A 530 16.77 -8.88 -1.77
CA GLY A 530 17.66 -9.67 -2.61
C GLY A 530 19.15 -9.56 -2.26
N TYR A 531 19.49 -9.16 -1.03
CA TYR A 531 20.85 -9.02 -0.52
C TYR A 531 21.69 -10.32 -0.65
N ARG A 532 22.97 -10.18 -1.03
CA ARG A 532 23.97 -11.25 -1.23
C ARG A 532 25.35 -10.91 -0.67
N GLY A 533 25.40 -10.16 0.43
CA GLY A 533 26.65 -9.74 1.08
C GLY A 533 27.28 -10.82 1.96
N LYS A 534 28.08 -10.39 2.95
CA LYS A 534 28.87 -11.27 3.84
C LYS A 534 28.05 -11.87 4.98
N VAL A 535 26.99 -11.19 5.40
CA VAL A 535 26.10 -11.65 6.47
C VAL A 535 25.19 -12.74 5.91
N THR A 536 25.16 -13.90 6.54
CA THR A 536 24.32 -15.04 6.16
C THR A 536 23.50 -15.49 7.36
N LEU A 537 22.48 -16.30 7.12
CA LEU A 537 21.70 -16.92 8.20
C LEU A 537 22.59 -17.72 9.17
N ASP A 538 23.62 -18.40 8.64
CA ASP A 538 24.52 -19.23 9.44
C ASP A 538 25.45 -18.41 10.36
N ASN A 539 25.86 -17.22 9.92
CA ASN A 539 26.84 -16.40 10.64
C ASN A 539 26.25 -15.16 11.33
N PHE A 540 24.92 -14.92 11.22
CA PHE A 540 24.25 -13.74 11.75
C PHE A 540 24.61 -13.49 13.23
N PHE A 541 24.56 -14.53 14.07
CA PHE A 541 24.83 -14.40 15.50
C PHE A 541 26.29 -14.07 15.83
N GLU A 542 27.23 -14.33 14.92
CA GLU A 542 28.61 -13.89 15.08
C GLU A 542 28.73 -12.37 14.90
N TYR A 543 27.91 -11.78 14.03
CA TYR A 543 27.83 -10.34 13.83
C TYR A 543 26.94 -9.64 14.87
N ALA A 544 25.98 -10.33 15.48
CA ALA A 544 25.01 -9.75 16.41
C ALA A 544 25.57 -9.49 17.83
N VAL A 545 26.66 -8.73 17.90
CA VAL A 545 27.35 -8.31 19.13
C VAL A 545 27.89 -6.89 18.99
N SER A 546 28.16 -6.24 20.13
CA SER A 546 28.79 -4.92 20.13
C SER A 546 30.25 -4.96 19.62
N PRO A 547 30.78 -3.85 19.08
CA PRO A 547 32.19 -3.75 18.70
C PRO A 547 33.15 -4.07 19.86
N GLU A 548 32.80 -3.66 21.09
CA GLU A 548 33.61 -3.91 22.28
C GLU A 548 33.67 -5.41 22.64
N GLU A 549 32.58 -6.15 22.43
CA GLU A 549 32.55 -7.58 22.64
C GLU A 549 33.30 -8.33 21.53
N ALA A 550 33.11 -7.92 20.27
CA ALA A 550 33.85 -8.50 19.15
C ALA A 550 35.37 -8.29 19.27
N ALA A 551 35.81 -7.13 19.79
CA ALA A 551 37.23 -6.83 20.02
C ALA A 551 37.92 -7.81 20.99
N LYS A 552 37.17 -8.51 21.85
CA LYS A 552 37.70 -9.52 22.79
C LYS A 552 38.03 -10.85 22.13
N ARG A 553 37.59 -11.08 20.89
CA ARG A 553 37.84 -12.33 20.15
C ARG A 553 39.32 -12.45 19.78
N GLU A 554 39.84 -13.68 19.77
CA GLU A 554 41.26 -13.94 19.45
C GLU A 554 41.56 -13.75 17.95
N ASP A 555 40.66 -14.24 17.09
CA ASP A 555 40.80 -14.20 15.63
C ASP A 555 40.50 -12.78 15.06
N PRO A 556 41.41 -12.18 14.28
CA PRO A 556 41.17 -10.88 13.65
C PRO A 556 39.96 -10.83 12.72
N GLU A 557 39.66 -11.89 11.94
CA GLU A 557 38.48 -11.88 11.06
C GLU A 557 37.18 -11.92 11.88
N ALA A 558 37.15 -12.67 12.98
CA ALA A 558 36.03 -12.67 13.91
C ALA A 558 35.83 -11.32 14.64
N ARG A 559 36.88 -10.49 14.80
CA ARG A 559 36.74 -9.13 15.37
C ARG A 559 35.97 -8.19 14.46
N GLU A 560 36.04 -8.40 13.14
CA GLU A 560 35.30 -7.62 12.15
C GLU A 560 33.81 -8.00 12.06
N LYS A 561 33.33 -8.96 12.86
CA LYS A 561 31.92 -9.38 12.89
C LYS A 561 31.20 -8.76 14.09
N HIS A 562 30.60 -7.59 13.90
CA HIS A 562 29.82 -6.88 14.91
C HIS A 562 28.69 -6.06 14.26
N TYR A 563 27.83 -5.42 15.06
CA TYR A 563 26.68 -4.66 14.54
C TYR A 563 27.05 -3.58 13.52
N GLU A 564 28.14 -2.82 13.76
CA GLU A 564 28.57 -1.76 12.82
C GLU A 564 28.97 -2.31 11.44
N THR A 565 29.81 -3.35 11.35
CA THR A 565 30.17 -3.96 10.06
C THR A 565 29.00 -4.71 9.44
N MET A 566 28.09 -5.27 10.23
CA MET A 566 26.82 -5.83 9.75
C MET A 566 26.01 -4.75 9.04
N LEU A 567 25.72 -3.62 9.70
CA LEU A 567 24.95 -2.53 9.12
C LEU A 567 25.56 -2.01 7.82
N LEU A 568 26.87 -1.75 7.81
CA LEU A 568 27.59 -1.26 6.63
C LEU A 568 27.51 -2.25 5.45
N ASP A 569 27.61 -3.55 5.72
CA ASP A 569 27.50 -4.57 4.69
C ASP A 569 26.07 -4.69 4.16
N LEU A 570 25.05 -4.59 5.02
CA LEU A 570 23.63 -4.63 4.63
C LEU A 570 23.21 -3.45 3.76
N ILE A 571 23.78 -2.25 3.94
CA ILE A 571 23.42 -1.06 3.16
C ILE A 571 24.30 -0.83 1.92
N ASP A 572 25.30 -1.68 1.70
CA ASP A 572 26.20 -1.60 0.55
C ASP A 572 25.49 -2.06 -0.72
N GLU A 573 25.34 -1.14 -1.66
CA GLU A 573 24.60 -1.34 -2.91
C GLU A 573 25.23 -2.41 -3.82
N ARG A 574 26.53 -2.68 -3.63
CA ARG A 574 27.25 -3.74 -4.35
C ARG A 574 26.78 -5.14 -3.95
N ASN A 575 26.18 -5.27 -2.78
CA ASN A 575 25.64 -6.53 -2.27
C ASN A 575 24.22 -6.82 -2.79
N TYR A 576 23.66 -5.94 -3.63
CA TYR A 576 22.34 -6.11 -4.24
C TYR A 576 22.45 -6.33 -5.75
N PRO A 577 21.64 -7.24 -6.33
CA PRO A 577 21.65 -7.48 -7.76
C PRO A 577 21.38 -6.20 -8.56
N THR A 578 20.39 -5.39 -8.17
CA THR A 578 20.01 -4.15 -8.86
C THR A 578 21.11 -3.07 -8.85
N GLY A 579 22.09 -3.17 -7.94
CA GLY A 579 23.09 -2.13 -7.71
C GLY A 579 22.56 -0.93 -6.91
N ARG A 580 21.43 -1.09 -6.22
CA ARG A 580 20.86 -0.13 -5.26
C ARG A 580 20.56 -0.82 -3.94
N CYS A 581 20.42 -0.05 -2.86
CA CYS A 581 20.05 -0.61 -1.55
C CYS A 581 18.55 -0.92 -1.53
N GLU A 582 18.17 -2.13 -1.95
CA GLU A 582 16.76 -2.52 -2.15
C GLU A 582 15.95 -2.60 -0.85
N MET A 583 16.58 -2.52 0.33
CA MET A 583 15.87 -2.33 1.60
C MET A 583 15.05 -1.04 1.64
N THR A 584 15.43 -0.04 0.85
CA THR A 584 14.72 1.24 0.74
C THR A 584 13.93 1.35 -0.56
N SER A 585 13.62 0.24 -1.23
CA SER A 585 12.68 0.24 -2.35
C SER A 585 11.23 0.26 -1.81
N PRO A 586 10.33 1.07 -2.40
CA PRO A 586 8.91 1.01 -2.09
C PRO A 586 8.32 -0.40 -2.24
N ASP A 587 8.74 -1.16 -3.24
CA ASP A 587 8.22 -2.51 -3.49
C ASP A 587 8.70 -3.51 -2.42
N THR A 588 9.95 -3.40 -1.96
CA THR A 588 10.46 -4.23 -0.85
C THR A 588 9.75 -3.93 0.46
N LEU A 589 9.53 -2.65 0.76
CA LEU A 589 8.85 -2.20 1.97
C LEU A 589 7.35 -2.56 1.94
N ASP A 590 6.69 -2.40 0.79
CA ASP A 590 5.33 -2.89 0.52
C ASP A 590 5.23 -4.40 0.77
N LEU A 591 6.18 -5.17 0.23
CA LEU A 591 6.22 -6.61 0.45
C LEU A 591 6.49 -6.98 1.92
N ALA A 592 7.36 -6.24 2.61
CA ALA A 592 7.66 -6.45 4.02
C ALA A 592 6.42 -6.27 4.91
N LEU A 593 5.50 -5.37 4.54
CA LEU A 593 4.18 -5.27 5.16
C LEU A 593 3.31 -6.49 4.82
N GLN A 594 3.19 -6.86 3.53
CA GLN A 594 2.34 -7.97 3.09
C GLN A 594 2.68 -9.31 3.77
N VAL A 595 3.97 -9.58 4.01
CA VAL A 595 4.42 -10.81 4.68
C VAL A 595 4.37 -10.70 6.21
N GLY A 596 4.11 -9.52 6.76
CA GLY A 596 4.12 -9.24 8.20
C GLY A 596 5.51 -9.14 8.81
N LEU A 597 6.55 -8.84 8.03
CA LEU A 597 7.88 -8.53 8.58
C LEU A 597 7.81 -7.24 9.41
N PHE A 598 7.15 -6.21 8.90
CA PHE A 598 6.77 -5.00 9.66
C PHE A 598 5.31 -5.12 10.10
N GLN A 599 5.05 -4.93 11.39
CA GLN A 599 3.76 -5.25 12.00
C GLN A 599 3.48 -4.45 13.28
N ALA A 600 2.20 -4.26 13.59
CA ALA A 600 1.73 -3.78 14.89
C ALA A 600 0.26 -4.20 15.16
N PRO A 601 -0.14 -4.47 16.42
CA PRO A 601 -1.46 -5.03 16.74
C PRO A 601 -2.65 -4.17 16.30
N HIS A 602 -2.50 -2.84 16.34
CA HIS A 602 -3.60 -1.91 16.05
C HIS A 602 -3.61 -1.40 14.60
N LEU A 603 -3.03 -2.17 13.67
CA LEU A 603 -3.15 -1.94 12.23
C LEU A 603 -4.25 -2.82 11.64
N THR A 604 -5.35 -2.19 11.25
CA THR A 604 -6.46 -2.85 10.54
C THR A 604 -6.47 -2.40 9.09
N VAL A 605 -6.00 -3.26 8.18
CA VAL A 605 -6.04 -2.98 6.74
C VAL A 605 -7.25 -3.68 6.13
N ILE A 606 -8.04 -2.94 5.34
CA ILE A 606 -9.21 -3.49 4.62
C ILE A 606 -8.75 -4.45 3.52
N ASP A 607 -7.63 -4.12 2.88
CA ASP A 607 -7.01 -4.93 1.84
C ASP A 607 -6.33 -6.17 2.45
N ARG A 608 -6.87 -7.34 2.10
CA ARG A 608 -6.37 -8.64 2.58
C ARG A 608 -4.90 -8.91 2.24
N ARG A 609 -4.34 -8.25 1.22
CA ARG A 609 -2.90 -8.39 0.89
C ARG A 609 -1.99 -8.02 2.06
N TYR A 610 -2.45 -7.14 2.95
CA TYR A 610 -1.71 -6.66 4.10
C TYR A 610 -2.23 -7.21 5.42
N GLU A 611 -3.02 -8.29 5.40
CA GLU A 611 -3.64 -8.80 6.61
C GLU A 611 -2.59 -9.13 7.69
N MET A 612 -1.40 -9.59 7.28
CA MET A 612 -0.32 -9.98 8.17
C MET A 612 0.24 -8.84 9.03
N VAL A 613 0.11 -7.59 8.58
CA VAL A 613 0.59 -6.40 9.29
C VAL A 613 -0.05 -6.27 10.69
N GLY A 614 -1.32 -6.70 10.83
CA GLY A 614 -2.09 -6.64 12.07
C GLY A 614 -2.23 -7.98 12.81
N ARG A 615 -1.52 -9.04 12.38
CA ARG A 615 -1.70 -10.41 12.91
C ARG A 615 -0.87 -10.72 14.17
N CYS A 616 -0.14 -9.74 14.68
CA CYS A 616 0.62 -9.86 15.90
C CYS A 616 -0.23 -9.50 17.13
N LYS A 617 0.23 -9.93 18.31
CA LYS A 617 -0.20 -9.35 19.58
C LYS A 617 1.01 -9.06 20.43
N THR A 618 1.01 -7.91 21.08
CA THR A 618 2.04 -7.50 22.03
C THR A 618 1.46 -7.42 23.43
N GLN A 619 2.35 -7.40 24.42
CA GLN A 619 2.02 -7.27 25.82
C GLN A 619 3.15 -6.58 26.57
N VAL A 620 2.80 -5.70 27.51
CA VAL A 620 3.78 -5.17 28.46
C VAL A 620 4.04 -6.20 29.55
N VAL A 621 5.30 -6.64 29.67
CA VAL A 621 5.78 -7.60 30.67
C VAL A 621 7.00 -6.99 31.36
N ASP A 622 6.95 -6.87 32.69
CA ASP A 622 8.00 -6.30 33.52
C ASP A 622 8.50 -4.92 33.05
N GLY A 623 7.58 -4.08 32.56
CA GLY A 623 7.88 -2.75 32.05
C GLY A 623 8.54 -2.72 30.67
N THR A 624 8.40 -3.77 29.86
CA THR A 624 8.88 -3.85 28.47
C THR A 624 7.76 -4.30 27.53
N CYS A 625 7.63 -3.72 26.33
CA CYS A 625 6.63 -4.15 25.35
C CYS A 625 7.20 -5.28 24.48
N ARG A 626 6.59 -6.46 24.56
CA ARG A 626 7.08 -7.69 23.90
C ARG A 626 6.02 -8.28 22.99
N ILE A 627 6.46 -8.94 21.92
CA ILE A 627 5.56 -9.78 21.14
C ILE A 627 5.18 -11.05 21.91
N ARG A 628 3.93 -11.48 21.77
CA ARG A 628 3.36 -12.67 22.41
C ARG A 628 2.80 -13.67 21.41
N GLU A 629 2.20 -13.20 20.33
CA GLU A 629 1.51 -14.02 19.34
C GLU A 629 1.76 -13.45 17.94
N PHE A 630 1.86 -14.34 16.94
CA PHE A 630 1.88 -13.98 15.53
C PHE A 630 1.04 -14.99 14.76
N ASP A 631 0.08 -14.48 13.98
CA ASP A 631 -0.81 -15.26 13.13
C ASP A 631 -1.59 -16.34 13.90
N GLY A 632 -2.17 -15.95 15.05
CA GLY A 632 -2.96 -16.85 15.90
C GLY A 632 -2.14 -17.83 16.73
N LYS A 633 -0.81 -17.83 16.59
CA LYS A 633 0.07 -18.79 17.26
C LYS A 633 1.02 -18.08 18.24
N PRO A 634 1.22 -18.60 19.47
CA PRO A 634 2.20 -18.05 20.41
C PRO A 634 3.62 -18.04 19.82
N VAL A 635 4.39 -17.01 20.15
CA VAL A 635 5.83 -16.88 19.83
C VAL A 635 6.60 -16.52 21.09
N LYS A 636 7.84 -17.01 21.21
CA LYS A 636 8.75 -16.74 22.33
C LYS A 636 9.28 -15.32 22.33
N ASP A 637 9.70 -14.84 21.16
CA ASP A 637 10.38 -13.57 20.97
C ASP A 637 10.26 -13.11 19.50
N GLU A 638 10.89 -11.99 19.20
CA GLU A 638 10.89 -11.39 17.87
C GLU A 638 11.63 -12.25 16.83
N LEU A 639 12.62 -13.06 17.25
CA LEU A 639 13.39 -13.92 16.32
C LEU A 639 12.51 -15.07 15.82
N GLU A 640 11.81 -15.76 16.72
CA GLU A 640 10.88 -16.83 16.34
C GLU A 640 9.76 -16.31 15.42
N ARG A 641 9.31 -15.07 15.65
CA ARG A 641 8.32 -14.43 14.78
C ARG A 641 8.86 -14.25 13.35
N VAL A 642 10.07 -13.70 13.21
CA VAL A 642 10.72 -13.52 11.90
C VAL A 642 10.99 -14.86 11.21
N ASP A 643 11.39 -15.89 11.97
CA ASP A 643 11.55 -17.25 11.44
C ASP A 643 10.25 -17.78 10.85
N ARG A 644 9.12 -17.60 11.54
CA ARG A 644 7.80 -18.00 11.02
C ARG A 644 7.39 -17.24 9.77
N VAL A 645 7.73 -15.96 9.64
CA VAL A 645 7.53 -15.20 8.39
C VAL A 645 8.34 -15.83 7.26
N ARG A 646 9.61 -16.15 7.51
CA ARG A 646 10.51 -16.78 6.53
C ARG A 646 10.04 -18.19 6.15
N GLU A 647 9.60 -19.00 7.09
CA GLU A 647 9.05 -20.34 6.87
C GLU A 647 7.74 -20.31 6.06
N LYS A 648 6.89 -19.30 6.29
CA LYS A 648 5.63 -19.12 5.55
C LYS A 648 5.84 -18.62 4.12
N TYR A 649 6.89 -17.84 3.88
CA TYR A 649 7.17 -17.21 2.58
C TYR A 649 8.62 -17.42 2.07
N PRO A 650 9.12 -18.66 2.01
CA PRO A 650 10.54 -18.96 1.80
C PRO A 650 11.09 -18.39 0.49
N TRP A 651 10.28 -18.32 -0.56
CA TRP A 651 10.70 -17.84 -1.88
C TRP A 651 11.20 -16.39 -1.92
N TYR A 652 10.83 -15.55 -0.95
CA TYR A 652 11.35 -14.18 -0.87
C TYR A 652 12.69 -14.08 -0.12
N PHE A 653 13.07 -15.10 0.66
CA PHE A 653 14.27 -15.08 1.50
C PHE A 653 15.37 -16.00 0.99
N TYR A 654 15.00 -17.09 0.31
CA TYR A 654 15.94 -18.10 -0.17
C TYR A 654 16.11 -18.01 -1.69
N PRO A 655 17.33 -17.73 -2.20
CA PRO A 655 17.59 -17.52 -3.62
C PRO A 655 17.39 -18.77 -4.48
N ASP A 656 17.40 -19.94 -3.88
CA ASP A 656 17.17 -21.26 -4.48
C ASP A 656 15.67 -21.63 -4.59
N VAL A 657 14.79 -21.00 -3.80
CA VAL A 657 13.34 -21.29 -3.81
C VAL A 657 12.59 -20.34 -4.75
N SER A 658 12.42 -20.69 -6.02
CA SER A 658 11.83 -19.81 -7.03
C SER A 658 10.34 -20.04 -7.30
N CYS A 659 9.69 -20.90 -6.52
CA CYS A 659 8.25 -21.18 -6.59
C CYS A 659 7.58 -20.83 -5.26
N ALA A 660 6.38 -20.25 -5.33
CA ALA A 660 5.61 -19.84 -4.17
C ALA A 660 4.77 -20.98 -3.56
N ASP A 661 4.64 -22.11 -4.26
CA ASP A 661 3.88 -23.27 -3.82
C ASP A 661 4.38 -24.52 -4.57
N GLU A 662 4.81 -25.57 -3.83
CA GLU A 662 5.20 -26.87 -4.40
C GLU A 662 4.04 -27.89 -4.39
N ALA A 663 3.01 -27.67 -3.57
CA ALA A 663 2.00 -28.68 -3.24
C ALA A 663 0.71 -28.56 -4.07
N SER A 664 0.41 -27.37 -4.59
CA SER A 664 -0.79 -27.14 -5.40
C SER A 664 -0.51 -27.44 -6.87
N THR A 665 -0.87 -28.63 -7.32
CA THR A 665 -0.89 -29.01 -8.74
C THR A 665 -2.32 -29.04 -9.25
N ILE A 666 -2.62 -28.25 -10.28
CA ILE A 666 -3.87 -28.38 -11.03
C ILE A 666 -3.62 -29.44 -12.10
N THR A 667 -3.98 -30.68 -11.81
CA THR A 667 -3.88 -31.77 -12.78
C THR A 667 -5.12 -31.80 -13.67
N GLU A 668 -4.97 -31.53 -14.97
CA GLU A 668 -5.98 -32.01 -15.90
C GLU A 668 -5.88 -33.53 -16.02
N VAL A 669 -7.03 -34.20 -16.13
CA VAL A 669 -7.08 -35.61 -16.53
C VAL A 669 -6.43 -35.71 -17.91
N GLU A 670 -5.24 -36.30 -17.97
CA GLU A 670 -4.60 -36.60 -19.26
C GLU A 670 -5.56 -37.49 -20.06
N GLU A 671 -6.24 -36.92 -21.06
CA GLU A 671 -6.91 -37.68 -22.11
C GLU A 671 -5.83 -38.25 -23.05
N HIS A 672 -4.99 -39.11 -22.50
CA HIS A 672 -3.91 -39.78 -23.21
C HIS A 672 -4.50 -40.91 -24.04
N ILE A 673 -4.27 -40.87 -25.35
CA ILE A 673 -4.55 -42.02 -26.23
C ILE A 673 -3.48 -43.07 -25.93
N ASP A 674 -3.90 -44.24 -25.46
CA ASP A 674 -3.04 -45.40 -25.23
C ASP A 674 -3.49 -46.62 -26.07
N ASP A 675 -2.63 -47.64 -26.18
CA ASP A 675 -2.90 -48.82 -27.01
C ASP A 675 -4.19 -49.55 -26.59
N VAL A 676 -4.52 -49.56 -25.29
CA VAL A 676 -5.71 -50.23 -24.76
C VAL A 676 -6.98 -49.50 -25.21
N GLN A 677 -6.98 -48.18 -25.12
CA GLN A 677 -8.08 -47.33 -25.58
C GLN A 677 -8.26 -47.40 -27.10
N VAL A 678 -7.16 -47.41 -27.86
CA VAL A 678 -7.19 -47.54 -29.33
C VAL A 678 -7.79 -48.89 -29.72
N GLU A 679 -7.34 -50.00 -29.11
CA GLU A 679 -7.92 -51.32 -29.37
C GLU A 679 -9.41 -51.40 -28.98
N ALA A 680 -9.77 -50.85 -27.81
CA ALA A 680 -11.16 -50.83 -27.36
C ALA A 680 -12.05 -50.03 -28.32
N PHE A 681 -11.58 -48.88 -28.79
CA PHE A 681 -12.30 -48.04 -29.74
C PHE A 681 -12.42 -48.72 -31.10
N ARG A 682 -11.34 -49.34 -31.62
CA ARG A 682 -11.35 -50.17 -32.85
C ARG A 682 -12.41 -51.27 -32.79
N ARG A 683 -12.49 -52.00 -31.68
CA ARG A 683 -13.52 -53.05 -31.46
C ARG A 683 -14.91 -52.45 -31.44
N LYS A 684 -15.10 -51.29 -30.79
CA LYS A 684 -16.39 -50.59 -30.70
C LYS A 684 -16.91 -50.15 -32.07
N VAL A 685 -16.05 -49.64 -32.94
CA VAL A 685 -16.41 -49.19 -34.29
C VAL A 685 -16.30 -50.30 -35.35
N GLY A 686 -16.02 -51.55 -34.95
CA GLY A 686 -16.01 -52.71 -35.86
C GLY A 686 -14.79 -52.83 -36.78
N ILE A 687 -13.71 -52.07 -36.57
CA ILE A 687 -12.51 -52.07 -37.43
C ILE A 687 -11.46 -53.04 -36.89
N ARG A 688 -11.02 -54.00 -37.73
CA ARG A 688 -9.93 -54.96 -37.40
C ARG A 688 -8.63 -54.69 -38.14
N ASN A 689 -8.71 -54.14 -39.35
CA ASN A 689 -7.58 -53.72 -40.16
C ASN A 689 -7.83 -52.28 -40.61
N VAL A 690 -6.83 -51.41 -40.45
CA VAL A 690 -6.90 -49.98 -40.77
C VAL A 690 -6.26 -49.65 -42.12
N GLU A 691 -5.75 -50.64 -42.85
CA GLU A 691 -5.09 -50.46 -44.15
C GLU A 691 -6.10 -50.40 -45.30
N GLY A 692 -5.99 -49.38 -46.16
CA GLY A 692 -6.77 -49.25 -47.39
C GLY A 692 -8.25 -48.86 -47.22
N ILE A 693 -8.72 -48.59 -46.00
CA ILE A 693 -10.10 -48.20 -45.70
C ILE A 693 -10.41 -46.75 -46.11
N ASN A 694 -11.67 -46.50 -46.50
CA ASN A 694 -12.24 -45.18 -46.76
C ASN A 694 -12.85 -44.60 -45.49
N VAL A 695 -12.32 -43.46 -45.05
CA VAL A 695 -12.75 -42.79 -43.80
C VAL A 695 -13.55 -41.53 -44.13
N LEU A 696 -14.67 -41.37 -43.45
CA LEU A 696 -15.47 -40.15 -43.39
C LEU A 696 -15.40 -39.58 -41.98
N ALA A 697 -14.80 -38.41 -41.83
CA ALA A 697 -14.77 -37.65 -40.58
C ALA A 697 -15.54 -36.34 -40.76
N VAL A 698 -16.55 -36.09 -39.92
CA VAL A 698 -17.44 -34.93 -40.09
C VAL A 698 -17.46 -34.10 -38.83
N ASP A 699 -17.14 -32.81 -38.96
CA ASP A 699 -17.37 -31.79 -37.93
C ASP A 699 -18.61 -30.97 -38.27
N PHE A 700 -19.67 -31.16 -37.49
CA PHE A 700 -20.88 -30.34 -37.57
C PHE A 700 -20.70 -29.06 -36.76
N GLY A 701 -20.05 -28.07 -37.40
CA GLY A 701 -19.79 -26.76 -36.81
C GLY A 701 -21.02 -25.85 -36.73
N SER A 702 -20.97 -24.82 -35.88
CA SER A 702 -22.08 -23.85 -35.72
C SER A 702 -22.41 -23.06 -36.99
N THR A 703 -21.39 -22.72 -37.80
CA THR A 703 -21.56 -21.95 -39.05
C THR A 703 -21.49 -22.82 -40.31
N PHE A 704 -20.54 -23.76 -40.33
CA PHE A 704 -20.25 -24.63 -41.47
C PHE A 704 -20.00 -26.06 -40.98
N THR A 705 -20.55 -27.03 -41.71
CA THR A 705 -20.28 -28.46 -41.57
C THR A 705 -19.08 -28.80 -42.43
N LYS A 706 -18.04 -29.41 -41.86
CA LYS A 706 -16.81 -29.81 -42.54
C LYS A 706 -16.82 -31.31 -42.72
N VAL A 707 -16.91 -31.73 -43.97
CA VAL A 707 -16.87 -33.12 -44.40
C VAL A 707 -15.47 -33.42 -44.90
N VAL A 708 -14.76 -34.26 -44.15
CA VAL A 708 -13.39 -34.67 -44.45
C VAL A 708 -13.39 -36.14 -44.84
N THR A 709 -12.86 -36.43 -46.03
CA THR A 709 -12.75 -37.80 -46.54
C THR A 709 -11.31 -38.11 -46.96
N PHE A 710 -10.88 -39.35 -46.72
CA PHE A 710 -9.57 -39.84 -47.15
C PHE A 710 -9.55 -41.36 -47.24
N ASN A 711 -8.67 -41.88 -48.09
CA ASN A 711 -8.28 -43.28 -48.08
C ASN A 711 -6.98 -43.44 -47.29
N THR A 712 -6.93 -44.44 -46.42
CA THR A 712 -5.79 -44.65 -45.51
C THR A 712 -4.50 -45.14 -46.18
N ALA A 713 -4.57 -45.69 -47.40
CA ALA A 713 -3.38 -46.06 -48.17
C ALA A 713 -2.78 -44.87 -48.94
N GLU A 714 -3.63 -43.95 -49.43
CA GLU A 714 -3.19 -42.76 -50.17
C GLU A 714 -2.82 -41.60 -49.25
N GLU A 715 -3.43 -41.55 -48.06
CA GLU A 715 -3.31 -40.50 -47.04
C GLU A 715 -3.66 -39.08 -47.54
N ARG A 716 -4.28 -38.96 -48.72
CA ARG A 716 -4.69 -37.68 -49.29
C ARG A 716 -6.04 -37.26 -48.73
N VAL A 717 -6.07 -36.08 -48.08
CA VAL A 717 -7.27 -35.56 -47.44
C VAL A 717 -8.06 -34.64 -48.36
N GLN A 718 -9.38 -34.84 -48.43
CA GLN A 718 -10.31 -33.96 -49.11
C GLN A 718 -11.23 -33.29 -48.08
N LEU A 719 -11.26 -31.97 -48.09
CA LEU A 719 -12.16 -31.15 -47.26
C LEU A 719 -13.22 -30.50 -48.15
N ARG A 720 -14.49 -30.75 -47.85
CA ARG A 720 -15.64 -29.97 -48.34
C ARG A 720 -16.38 -29.39 -47.15
N TYR A 721 -16.68 -28.09 -47.21
CA TYR A 721 -17.45 -27.42 -46.17
C TYR A 721 -18.69 -26.75 -46.77
N VAL A 722 -19.81 -26.82 -46.05
CA VAL A 722 -21.10 -26.28 -46.47
C VAL A 722 -21.79 -25.60 -45.29
N PRO A 723 -22.66 -24.59 -45.51
CA PRO A 723 -23.40 -23.96 -44.41
C PRO A 723 -24.14 -25.01 -43.56
N THR A 724 -24.01 -24.93 -42.24
CA THR A 724 -24.73 -25.84 -41.34
C THR A 724 -26.19 -25.44 -41.25
N THR A 725 -27.09 -26.41 -41.39
CA THR A 725 -28.51 -26.24 -41.06
C THR A 725 -28.76 -26.84 -39.67
N VAL A 726 -28.83 -25.98 -38.64
CA VAL A 726 -28.88 -26.40 -37.23
C VAL A 726 -30.19 -27.11 -36.89
N GLU A 727 -31.26 -26.83 -37.63
CA GLU A 727 -32.57 -27.46 -37.48
C GLU A 727 -32.56 -28.93 -37.94
N ASP A 728 -31.70 -29.27 -38.91
CA ASP A 728 -31.53 -30.62 -39.44
C ASP A 728 -30.14 -30.80 -40.06
N ILE A 729 -29.19 -31.31 -39.27
CA ILE A 729 -27.79 -31.45 -39.67
C ILE A 729 -27.57 -32.49 -40.78
N ARG A 730 -28.58 -33.33 -41.12
CA ARG A 730 -28.52 -34.24 -42.27
C ARG A 730 -28.39 -33.48 -43.60
N ILE A 731 -28.95 -32.28 -43.67
CA ILE A 731 -28.87 -31.41 -44.84
C ILE A 731 -27.42 -31.03 -45.11
N GLY A 732 -26.70 -30.62 -44.06
CA GLY A 732 -25.27 -30.31 -44.13
C GLY A 732 -24.42 -31.51 -44.56
N LEU A 733 -24.71 -32.70 -44.00
CA LEU A 733 -24.03 -33.94 -44.37
C LEU A 733 -24.27 -34.31 -45.85
N ALA A 734 -25.53 -34.32 -46.30
CA ALA A 734 -25.90 -34.64 -47.67
C ALA A 734 -25.32 -33.64 -48.68
N ASN A 735 -25.32 -32.35 -48.35
CA ASN A 735 -24.73 -31.32 -49.20
C ASN A 735 -23.20 -31.45 -49.27
N GLY A 736 -22.55 -31.67 -48.12
CA GLY A 736 -21.10 -31.91 -48.06
C GLY A 736 -20.67 -33.17 -48.83
N LEU A 737 -21.51 -34.20 -48.89
CA LEU A 737 -21.26 -35.40 -49.70
C LEU A 737 -21.72 -35.28 -51.16
N GLY A 738 -22.40 -34.19 -51.53
CA GLY A 738 -22.82 -33.88 -52.90
C GLY A 738 -24.14 -34.51 -53.35
N VAL A 739 -24.93 -35.08 -52.43
CA VAL A 739 -26.19 -35.79 -52.74
C VAL A 739 -27.45 -35.02 -52.34
N TRP A 740 -27.31 -33.78 -51.87
CA TRP A 740 -28.45 -32.98 -51.40
C TRP A 740 -29.51 -32.73 -52.48
N GLU A 741 -29.11 -32.41 -53.72
CA GLU A 741 -30.08 -32.20 -54.80
C GLU A 741 -30.89 -33.47 -55.12
N GLU A 742 -30.28 -34.65 -54.96
CA GLU A 742 -30.93 -35.94 -55.19
C GLU A 742 -31.91 -36.28 -54.05
N VAL A 743 -31.54 -35.98 -52.81
CA VAL A 743 -32.45 -36.05 -51.64
C VAL A 743 -33.65 -35.11 -51.84
N GLN A 744 -33.43 -33.88 -52.31
CA GLN A 744 -34.51 -32.93 -52.58
C GLN A 744 -35.43 -33.39 -53.72
N ARG A 745 -34.89 -34.01 -54.78
CA ARG A 745 -35.68 -34.51 -55.92
C ARG A 745 -36.48 -35.77 -55.59
N SER A 746 -35.91 -36.69 -54.81
CA SER A 746 -36.57 -37.94 -54.41
C SER A 746 -37.56 -37.76 -53.26
N GLY A 747 -37.33 -36.77 -52.39
CA GLY A 747 -38.13 -36.53 -51.19
C GLY A 747 -37.83 -37.53 -50.06
N ASP A 748 -36.82 -38.39 -50.20
CA ASP A 748 -36.37 -39.34 -49.19
C ASP A 748 -34.85 -39.32 -49.00
N TRP A 749 -34.36 -39.87 -47.88
CA TRP A 749 -32.95 -39.83 -47.49
C TRP A 749 -32.11 -41.03 -48.02
N ARG A 750 -32.66 -41.88 -48.90
CA ARG A 750 -31.92 -43.04 -49.45
C ARG A 750 -30.63 -42.65 -50.18
N PRO A 751 -30.56 -41.57 -51.00
CA PRO A 751 -29.30 -41.17 -51.64
C PRO A 751 -28.19 -40.87 -50.62
N LEU A 752 -28.54 -40.31 -49.46
CA LEU A 752 -27.58 -40.11 -48.36
C LEU A 752 -27.14 -41.46 -47.78
N GLN A 753 -28.08 -42.39 -47.56
CA GLN A 753 -27.77 -43.72 -47.02
C GLN A 753 -26.83 -44.52 -47.94
N GLU A 754 -27.08 -44.51 -49.26
CA GLU A 754 -26.24 -45.16 -50.26
C GLU A 754 -24.83 -44.55 -50.28
N ARG A 755 -24.74 -43.22 -50.26
CA ARG A 755 -23.47 -42.50 -50.23
C ARG A 755 -22.67 -42.77 -48.95
N MET A 756 -23.34 -42.91 -47.81
CA MET A 756 -22.73 -43.25 -46.52
C MET A 756 -22.22 -44.71 -46.48
N ALA A 757 -22.72 -45.60 -47.34
CA ALA A 757 -22.28 -47.00 -47.40
C ALA A 757 -20.95 -47.18 -48.15
N GLU A 758 -20.46 -46.15 -48.87
CA GLU A 758 -19.16 -46.18 -49.55
C GLU A 758 -17.96 -46.03 -48.58
N PHE A 759 -18.22 -45.65 -47.32
CA PHE A 759 -17.20 -45.44 -46.30
C PHE A 759 -17.18 -46.59 -45.30
N ASP A 760 -15.98 -47.12 -45.05
CA ASP A 760 -15.76 -48.21 -44.09
C ASP A 760 -15.81 -47.74 -42.63
N LEU A 761 -15.54 -46.44 -42.40
CA LEU A 761 -15.49 -45.83 -41.08
C LEU A 761 -16.03 -44.40 -41.09
N ARG A 762 -17.02 -44.11 -40.25
CA ARG A 762 -17.74 -42.82 -40.19
C ARG A 762 -17.71 -42.26 -38.77
N LEU A 763 -17.01 -41.13 -38.60
CA LEU A 763 -16.73 -40.53 -37.31
C LEU A 763 -17.31 -39.11 -37.23
N PRO A 764 -18.16 -38.80 -36.23
CA PRO A 764 -18.72 -37.48 -36.05
C PRO A 764 -18.14 -36.71 -34.85
N CYS A 765 -17.95 -35.40 -35.00
CA CYS A 765 -17.93 -34.44 -33.90
C CYS A 765 -18.88 -33.27 -34.17
N SER A 766 -19.25 -32.52 -33.14
CA SER A 766 -20.12 -31.35 -33.32
C SER A 766 -19.90 -30.25 -32.29
N SER A 767 -20.10 -29.01 -32.75
CA SER A 767 -20.20 -27.79 -31.95
C SER A 767 -21.51 -27.03 -32.21
N ALA A 768 -22.45 -27.60 -32.98
CA ALA A 768 -23.66 -26.92 -33.48
C ALA A 768 -24.70 -26.55 -32.39
N LYS A 769 -24.56 -27.04 -31.15
CA LYS A 769 -25.36 -26.58 -29.99
C LYS A 769 -24.68 -25.52 -29.12
N GLY A 770 -23.42 -25.17 -29.42
CA GLY A 770 -22.58 -24.33 -28.56
C GLY A 770 -22.07 -25.05 -27.30
N GLY A 771 -21.07 -24.48 -26.64
CA GLY A 771 -20.65 -24.90 -25.29
C GLY A 771 -21.71 -24.52 -24.25
N LEU A 772 -21.79 -25.29 -23.15
CA LEU A 772 -22.80 -25.09 -22.13
C LEU A 772 -22.66 -23.71 -21.48
N LYS A 773 -23.74 -22.93 -21.42
CA LYS A 773 -23.70 -21.60 -20.77
C LYS A 773 -23.60 -21.77 -19.26
N VAL A 774 -22.48 -21.36 -18.67
CA VAL A 774 -22.23 -21.39 -17.23
C VAL A 774 -22.09 -19.97 -16.69
N VAL A 775 -22.71 -19.72 -15.54
CA VAL A 775 -22.41 -18.55 -14.70
C VAL A 775 -21.64 -19.00 -13.47
N THR A 776 -20.55 -18.33 -13.15
CA THR A 776 -19.80 -18.53 -11.90
C THR A 776 -20.18 -17.47 -10.87
N VAL A 777 -20.40 -17.90 -9.63
CA VAL A 777 -20.64 -17.03 -8.48
C VAL A 777 -19.64 -17.44 -7.39
N ALA A 778 -18.76 -16.54 -6.99
CA ALA A 778 -17.67 -16.83 -6.04
C ALA A 778 -17.51 -15.74 -4.99
N VAL A 779 -16.70 -16.00 -3.96
CA VAL A 779 -16.48 -15.04 -2.85
C VAL A 779 -15.53 -13.92 -3.27
N THR A 780 -14.45 -14.26 -3.95
CA THR A 780 -13.40 -13.32 -4.41
C THR A 780 -12.96 -13.70 -5.83
N GLU A 781 -12.50 -12.73 -6.61
CA GLU A 781 -12.03 -12.95 -7.99
C GLU A 781 -10.74 -13.78 -8.03
N ALA A 782 -9.74 -13.39 -7.25
CA ALA A 782 -8.39 -13.96 -7.34
C ALA A 782 -8.23 -15.37 -6.76
N GLU A 783 -9.19 -15.87 -5.98
CA GLU A 783 -9.08 -17.15 -5.27
C GLU A 783 -10.18 -18.13 -5.73
N SER A 784 -11.31 -18.18 -5.02
CA SER A 784 -12.47 -19.03 -5.34
C SER A 784 -13.04 -18.79 -6.75
N GLY A 785 -13.00 -17.54 -7.24
CA GLY A 785 -13.39 -17.17 -8.59
C GLY A 785 -12.47 -17.78 -9.64
N PHE A 786 -11.16 -17.58 -9.49
CA PHE A 786 -10.15 -18.21 -10.35
C PHE A 786 -10.31 -19.74 -10.41
N ALA A 787 -10.55 -20.40 -9.27
CA ALA A 787 -10.77 -21.85 -9.20
C ALA A 787 -12.03 -22.28 -9.96
N ALA A 788 -13.17 -21.62 -9.69
CA ALA A 788 -14.44 -21.92 -10.30
C ALA A 788 -14.45 -21.68 -11.81
N GLU A 789 -13.82 -20.59 -12.26
CA GLU A 789 -13.68 -20.27 -13.68
C GLU A 789 -12.76 -21.25 -14.38
N THR A 790 -11.63 -21.62 -13.75
CA THR A 790 -10.73 -22.63 -14.29
C THR A 790 -11.45 -23.97 -14.42
N ALA A 791 -12.20 -24.40 -13.41
CA ALA A 791 -13.01 -25.62 -13.49
C ALA A 791 -14.04 -25.54 -14.64
N ALA A 792 -14.85 -24.48 -14.70
CA ALA A 792 -15.85 -24.34 -15.76
C ALA A 792 -15.23 -24.33 -17.18
N LEU A 793 -14.13 -23.60 -17.38
CA LEU A 793 -13.46 -23.49 -18.68
C LEU A 793 -12.78 -24.80 -19.09
N THR A 794 -12.09 -25.48 -18.17
CA THR A 794 -11.44 -26.78 -18.44
C THR A 794 -12.46 -27.91 -18.64
N ALA A 795 -13.67 -27.79 -18.08
CA ALA A 795 -14.80 -28.64 -18.42
C ALA A 795 -15.36 -28.39 -19.84
N GLY A 796 -14.94 -27.32 -20.51
CA GLY A 796 -15.36 -26.94 -21.85
C GLY A 796 -16.65 -26.13 -21.90
N ALA A 797 -17.02 -25.48 -20.79
CA ALA A 797 -18.20 -24.61 -20.73
C ALA A 797 -17.94 -23.22 -21.33
N LYS A 798 -19.02 -22.54 -21.70
CA LYS A 798 -19.04 -21.13 -22.09
C LYS A 798 -19.43 -20.28 -20.87
N LEU A 799 -18.47 -19.57 -20.29
CA LEU A 799 -18.76 -18.58 -19.25
C LEU A 799 -19.54 -17.40 -19.84
N VAL A 800 -20.79 -17.21 -19.41
CA VAL A 800 -21.65 -16.09 -19.83
C VAL A 800 -21.74 -14.97 -18.79
N GLY A 801 -21.38 -15.26 -17.54
CA GLY A 801 -21.33 -14.28 -16.45
C GLY A 801 -20.40 -14.73 -15.33
N ARG A 802 -19.73 -13.75 -14.70
CA ARG A 802 -18.81 -13.92 -13.57
C ARG A 802 -19.24 -12.95 -12.48
N TYR A 803 -19.47 -13.47 -11.28
CA TYR A 803 -19.95 -12.67 -10.16
C TYR A 803 -19.14 -12.96 -8.90
N TYR A 804 -18.69 -11.89 -8.25
CA TYR A 804 -17.87 -11.98 -7.04
C TYR A 804 -18.52 -11.23 -5.89
N GLY A 805 -18.24 -11.67 -4.66
CA GLY A 805 -18.78 -11.05 -3.46
C GLY A 805 -20.29 -11.31 -3.27
N LYS A 806 -20.99 -10.40 -2.60
CA LYS A 806 -22.42 -10.55 -2.32
C LYS A 806 -23.28 -10.13 -3.51
N LEU A 807 -24.11 -11.05 -3.99
CA LEU A 807 -25.12 -10.76 -5.01
C LEU A 807 -26.25 -9.87 -4.46
N THR A 808 -26.65 -8.87 -5.25
CA THR A 808 -27.93 -8.18 -5.04
C THR A 808 -29.05 -8.93 -5.75
N HIS A 809 -30.31 -8.68 -5.39
CA HIS A 809 -31.46 -9.27 -6.09
C HIS A 809 -31.54 -8.85 -7.57
N GLU A 810 -31.09 -7.64 -7.91
CA GLU A 810 -31.00 -7.19 -9.30
C GLU A 810 -29.99 -8.01 -10.10
N LEU A 811 -28.82 -8.30 -9.52
CA LEU A 811 -27.83 -9.17 -10.15
C LEU A 811 -28.35 -10.62 -10.25
N GLY A 812 -29.00 -11.15 -9.21
CA GLY A 812 -29.64 -12.47 -9.28
C GLY A 812 -30.70 -12.56 -10.38
N ARG A 813 -31.50 -11.50 -10.56
CA ARG A 813 -32.47 -11.40 -11.66
C ARG A 813 -31.78 -11.32 -13.03
N LYS A 814 -30.72 -10.51 -13.14
CA LYS A 814 -29.91 -10.37 -14.36
C LYS A 814 -29.36 -11.73 -14.82
N ILE A 815 -28.85 -12.54 -13.89
CA ILE A 815 -28.32 -13.88 -14.19
C ILE A 815 -29.38 -14.71 -14.94
N TYR A 816 -30.62 -14.75 -14.45
CA TYR A 816 -31.66 -15.56 -15.09
C TYR A 816 -32.29 -14.93 -16.34
N GLU A 817 -32.49 -13.61 -16.39
CA GLU A 817 -33.19 -12.95 -17.50
C GLU A 817 -32.26 -12.61 -18.68
N GLN A 818 -31.02 -12.18 -18.40
CA GLN A 818 -30.08 -11.67 -19.41
C GLN A 818 -28.99 -12.68 -19.75
N ASP A 819 -28.28 -13.20 -18.74
CA ASP A 819 -27.16 -14.13 -19.01
C ASP A 819 -27.68 -15.51 -19.46
N GLN A 820 -28.88 -15.87 -19.00
CA GLN A 820 -29.60 -17.10 -19.37
C GLN A 820 -28.70 -18.35 -19.32
N PRO A 821 -28.10 -18.67 -18.16
CA PRO A 821 -27.25 -19.84 -18.01
C PRO A 821 -28.05 -21.15 -18.13
N GLU A 822 -27.34 -22.21 -18.49
CA GLU A 822 -27.80 -23.59 -18.42
C GLU A 822 -27.32 -24.27 -17.14
N ILE A 823 -26.23 -23.79 -16.52
CA ILE A 823 -25.76 -24.17 -15.18
C ILE A 823 -25.27 -22.93 -14.42
N ILE A 824 -25.47 -22.90 -13.10
CA ILE A 824 -24.79 -21.96 -12.21
C ILE A 824 -23.79 -22.72 -11.33
N LEU A 825 -22.52 -22.32 -11.33
CA LEU A 825 -21.49 -22.83 -10.42
C LEU A 825 -21.32 -21.85 -9.26
N LEU A 826 -21.72 -22.27 -8.06
CA LEU A 826 -21.58 -21.50 -6.82
C LEU A 826 -20.37 -22.02 -6.04
N ALA A 827 -19.29 -21.25 -6.01
CA ALA A 827 -18.10 -21.51 -5.21
C ALA A 827 -18.18 -20.77 -3.86
N GLY A 828 -17.71 -21.44 -2.81
CA GLY A 828 -17.67 -20.91 -1.44
C GLY A 828 -16.30 -20.37 -1.03
N GLY A 829 -16.10 -20.20 0.27
CA GLY A 829 -14.78 -20.02 0.87
C GLY A 829 -14.11 -21.36 1.18
N THR A 830 -13.06 -21.33 2.00
CA THR A 830 -12.32 -22.52 2.46
C THR A 830 -13.12 -23.35 3.45
N ASP A 831 -12.80 -24.64 3.53
CA ASP A 831 -13.31 -25.54 4.55
C ASP A 831 -12.81 -25.13 5.96
N GLU A 832 -13.45 -25.67 6.99
CA GLU A 832 -13.08 -25.54 8.41
C GLU A 832 -13.06 -24.10 8.95
N GLY A 833 -14.14 -23.35 8.73
CA GLY A 833 -14.34 -22.03 9.34
C GLY A 833 -13.99 -20.83 8.45
N GLY A 834 -13.91 -21.06 7.13
CA GLY A 834 -13.80 -20.01 6.11
C GLY A 834 -15.04 -19.10 5.99
N GLU A 835 -15.02 -18.19 5.01
CA GLU A 835 -16.12 -17.24 4.76
C GLU A 835 -17.43 -17.95 4.39
N ALA A 836 -18.35 -18.03 5.34
CA ALA A 836 -19.63 -18.73 5.20
C ALA A 836 -20.82 -17.80 4.90
N LYS A 837 -20.73 -16.50 5.24
CA LYS A 837 -21.88 -15.58 5.15
C LYS A 837 -22.19 -15.22 3.71
N VAL A 838 -21.17 -14.98 2.89
CA VAL A 838 -21.32 -14.65 1.47
C VAL A 838 -21.95 -15.81 0.66
N PRO A 839 -21.42 -17.05 0.69
CA PRO A 839 -22.00 -18.15 -0.09
C PRO A 839 -23.44 -18.48 0.33
N LEU A 840 -23.77 -18.43 1.63
CA LEU A 840 -25.15 -18.61 2.10
C LEU A 840 -26.09 -17.50 1.62
N HIS A 841 -25.62 -16.24 1.61
CA HIS A 841 -26.39 -15.12 1.07
C HIS A 841 -26.65 -15.30 -0.43
N ASN A 842 -25.61 -15.62 -1.19
CA ASN A 842 -25.72 -15.82 -2.64
C ASN A 842 -26.64 -17.00 -2.99
N ALA A 843 -26.57 -18.11 -2.24
CA ALA A 843 -27.48 -19.24 -2.40
C ALA A 843 -28.95 -18.83 -2.23
N ARG A 844 -29.27 -17.97 -1.23
CA ARG A 844 -30.64 -17.46 -1.03
C ARG A 844 -31.10 -16.58 -2.19
N VAL A 845 -30.26 -15.63 -2.61
CA VAL A 845 -30.59 -14.73 -3.72
C VAL A 845 -30.84 -15.52 -5.01
N LEU A 846 -29.98 -16.49 -5.34
CA LEU A 846 -30.16 -17.35 -6.51
C LEU A 846 -31.45 -18.18 -6.41
N ALA A 847 -31.71 -18.82 -5.27
CA ALA A 847 -32.91 -19.63 -5.08
C ALA A 847 -34.21 -18.80 -5.19
N GLU A 848 -34.25 -17.59 -4.63
CA GLU A 848 -35.43 -16.71 -4.68
C GLU A 848 -35.67 -16.08 -6.05
N THR A 849 -34.60 -15.88 -6.83
CA THR A 849 -34.67 -15.30 -8.18
C THR A 849 -34.84 -16.35 -9.28
N ALA A 850 -34.68 -17.64 -8.99
CA ALA A 850 -34.89 -18.73 -9.96
C ALA A 850 -36.29 -18.75 -10.61
N LYS A 851 -37.30 -18.13 -9.96
CA LYS A 851 -38.65 -17.95 -10.53
C LYS A 851 -38.69 -17.11 -11.83
N TYR A 852 -37.63 -16.38 -12.16
CA TYR A 852 -37.54 -15.57 -13.37
C TYR A 852 -36.98 -16.32 -14.59
N VAL A 853 -36.64 -17.62 -14.45
CA VAL A 853 -36.21 -18.45 -15.58
C VAL A 853 -37.34 -18.57 -16.61
N THR A 854 -37.05 -18.20 -17.86
CA THR A 854 -38.02 -18.29 -18.98
C THR A 854 -37.48 -19.09 -20.17
N HIS A 855 -36.17 -19.32 -20.25
CA HIS A 855 -35.49 -19.96 -21.37
C HIS A 855 -35.38 -21.48 -21.23
N THR A 856 -35.68 -22.07 -20.07
CA THR A 856 -35.67 -23.53 -19.86
C THR A 856 -36.98 -24.02 -19.24
N LYS A 857 -37.43 -25.21 -19.63
CA LYS A 857 -38.66 -25.84 -19.12
C LYS A 857 -38.47 -26.49 -17.74
N TYR A 858 -37.24 -26.80 -17.36
CA TYR A 858 -36.90 -27.60 -16.18
C TYR A 858 -36.12 -26.82 -15.12
N GLY A 859 -35.97 -25.50 -15.28
CA GLY A 859 -35.13 -24.66 -14.42
C GLY A 859 -33.64 -24.71 -14.80
N VAL A 860 -32.81 -24.01 -14.03
CA VAL A 860 -31.35 -24.00 -14.20
C VAL A 860 -30.73 -24.68 -12.97
N PRO A 861 -30.04 -25.83 -13.13
CA PRO A 861 -29.39 -26.51 -12.01
C PRO A 861 -28.21 -25.71 -11.46
N VAL A 862 -27.94 -25.88 -10.17
CA VAL A 862 -26.81 -25.28 -9.46
C VAL A 862 -25.80 -26.35 -9.07
N VAL A 863 -24.53 -26.16 -9.41
CA VAL A 863 -23.41 -26.93 -8.87
C VAL A 863 -22.84 -26.14 -7.70
N TYR A 864 -22.87 -26.70 -6.49
CA TYR A 864 -22.25 -26.11 -5.31
C TYR A 864 -20.91 -26.78 -5.03
N ALA A 865 -19.85 -25.99 -5.03
CA ALA A 865 -18.47 -26.44 -4.84
C ALA A 865 -17.76 -25.51 -3.84
N GLY A 866 -18.35 -25.32 -2.67
CA GLY A 866 -17.85 -24.42 -1.63
C GLY A 866 -17.63 -25.12 -0.29
N ASN A 867 -17.56 -24.33 0.79
CA ASN A 867 -17.22 -24.85 2.12
C ASN A 867 -18.12 -26.03 2.52
N GLN A 868 -17.50 -27.16 2.81
CA GLN A 868 -18.24 -28.39 3.14
C GLN A 868 -19.02 -28.25 4.45
N ASP A 869 -18.57 -27.39 5.37
CA ASP A 869 -19.25 -27.11 6.64
C ASP A 869 -20.67 -26.55 6.50
N ILE A 870 -20.96 -25.90 5.37
CA ILE A 870 -22.27 -25.26 5.10
C ILE A 870 -23.04 -25.88 3.94
N ALA A 871 -22.54 -26.97 3.34
CA ALA A 871 -23.13 -27.60 2.18
C ALA A 871 -24.60 -28.00 2.41
N ASP A 872 -24.91 -28.55 3.58
CA ASP A 872 -26.27 -28.95 3.97
C ASP A 872 -27.25 -27.76 4.02
N ASP A 873 -26.78 -26.59 4.47
CA ASP A 873 -27.59 -25.37 4.49
C ASP A 873 -27.89 -24.86 3.08
N VAL A 874 -26.88 -24.87 2.20
CA VAL A 874 -27.04 -24.51 0.78
C VAL A 874 -28.04 -25.44 0.10
N VAL A 875 -27.94 -26.75 0.33
CA VAL A 875 -28.90 -27.73 -0.21
C VAL A 875 -30.32 -27.46 0.29
N ARG A 876 -30.49 -27.17 1.59
CA ARG A 876 -31.80 -26.81 2.16
C ARG A 876 -32.41 -25.57 1.50
N ILE A 877 -31.60 -24.55 1.22
CA ILE A 877 -32.05 -23.30 0.58
C ILE A 877 -32.60 -23.57 -0.83
N PHE A 878 -31.87 -24.30 -1.67
CA PHE A 878 -32.29 -24.59 -3.04
C PHE A 878 -33.47 -25.55 -3.11
N LYS A 879 -33.46 -26.64 -2.32
CA LYS A 879 -34.58 -27.60 -2.29
C LYS A 879 -35.91 -26.97 -1.88
N ARG A 880 -35.89 -26.01 -0.94
CA ARG A 880 -37.11 -25.26 -0.52
C ARG A 880 -37.75 -24.48 -1.67
N HIS A 881 -36.97 -24.07 -2.66
CA HIS A 881 -37.41 -23.30 -3.82
C HIS A 881 -37.57 -24.16 -5.09
N GLY A 882 -37.42 -25.49 -4.98
CA GLY A 882 -37.56 -26.40 -6.12
C GLY A 882 -36.45 -26.28 -7.16
N VAL A 883 -35.28 -25.74 -6.78
CA VAL A 883 -34.10 -25.64 -7.66
C VAL A 883 -33.25 -26.89 -7.50
N ASP A 884 -32.86 -27.50 -8.62
CA ASP A 884 -31.98 -28.67 -8.63
C ASP A 884 -30.56 -28.25 -8.24
N VAL A 885 -29.96 -28.97 -7.28
CA VAL A 885 -28.64 -28.65 -6.74
C VAL A 885 -27.80 -29.91 -6.63
N ARG A 886 -26.57 -29.84 -7.13
CA ARG A 886 -25.57 -30.90 -7.02
C ARG A 886 -24.39 -30.39 -6.22
N VAL A 887 -24.10 -31.06 -5.11
CA VAL A 887 -22.93 -30.75 -4.27
C VAL A 887 -21.77 -31.60 -4.76
N VAL A 888 -20.60 -30.97 -4.88
CA VAL A 888 -19.32 -31.61 -5.15
C VAL A 888 -18.31 -31.17 -4.09
N GLU A 889 -17.08 -31.69 -4.17
CA GLU A 889 -15.99 -31.25 -3.29
C GLU A 889 -15.71 -29.75 -3.50
N ASN A 890 -15.16 -29.11 -2.47
CA ASN A 890 -14.87 -27.67 -2.51
C ASN A 890 -13.81 -27.41 -3.59
N VAL A 891 -14.04 -26.43 -4.49
CA VAL A 891 -13.02 -26.07 -5.49
C VAL A 891 -11.78 -25.46 -4.87
N MET A 892 -11.89 -24.96 -3.64
CA MET A 892 -10.80 -24.36 -2.89
C MET A 892 -10.96 -24.70 -1.39
N PRO A 893 -10.61 -25.93 -0.97
CA PRO A 893 -10.77 -26.36 0.43
C PRO A 893 -9.86 -25.55 1.37
N GLU A 894 -8.67 -25.15 0.93
CA GLU A 894 -7.75 -24.26 1.64
C GLU A 894 -7.31 -23.11 0.73
N VAL A 895 -6.85 -21.98 1.31
CA VAL A 895 -6.37 -20.84 0.52
C VAL A 895 -5.20 -21.29 -0.36
N ASN A 896 -5.29 -21.03 -1.67
CA ASN A 896 -4.36 -21.46 -2.72
C ASN A 896 -4.30 -22.98 -3.01
N HIS A 897 -5.11 -23.81 -2.36
CA HIS A 897 -5.28 -25.22 -2.72
C HIS A 897 -6.50 -25.36 -3.62
N TYR A 898 -6.38 -25.92 -4.82
CA TYR A 898 -7.48 -26.01 -5.80
C TYR A 898 -7.80 -27.45 -6.20
N VAL A 899 -9.08 -27.84 -6.14
CA VAL A 899 -9.59 -29.17 -6.54
C VAL A 899 -10.71 -28.98 -7.57
N ILE A 900 -10.42 -29.13 -8.86
CA ILE A 900 -11.37 -28.77 -9.94
C ILE A 900 -12.00 -29.99 -10.63
N GLU A 901 -11.48 -31.18 -10.38
CA GLU A 901 -11.80 -32.42 -11.08
C GLU A 901 -13.27 -32.81 -10.88
N THR A 902 -13.77 -32.71 -9.65
CA THR A 902 -15.14 -33.08 -9.29
C THR A 902 -16.18 -32.11 -9.91
N VAL A 903 -15.84 -30.83 -10.03
CA VAL A 903 -16.66 -29.85 -10.77
C VAL A 903 -16.63 -30.14 -12.27
N ASN A 904 -15.46 -30.48 -12.82
CA ASN A 904 -15.31 -30.79 -14.24
C ASN A 904 -16.20 -31.97 -14.64
N GLU A 905 -16.19 -33.04 -13.86
CA GLU A 905 -17.06 -34.20 -14.08
C GLU A 905 -18.55 -33.83 -13.99
N ALA A 906 -18.94 -33.06 -12.97
CA ALA A 906 -20.33 -32.64 -12.80
C ALA A 906 -20.84 -31.80 -13.99
N ILE A 907 -20.03 -30.86 -14.49
CA ILE A 907 -20.37 -30.05 -15.66
C ILE A 907 -20.46 -30.94 -16.92
N ARG A 908 -19.52 -31.88 -17.10
CA ARG A 908 -19.51 -32.81 -18.26
C ARG A 908 -20.72 -33.74 -18.27
N GLU A 909 -21.13 -34.30 -17.13
CA GLU A 909 -22.34 -35.14 -17.01
C GLU A 909 -23.61 -34.36 -17.36
N LEU A 910 -23.73 -33.13 -16.85
CA LEU A 910 -24.87 -32.26 -17.13
C LEU A 910 -24.89 -31.86 -18.62
N PHE A 911 -23.72 -31.60 -19.24
CA PHE A 911 -23.61 -31.31 -20.67
C PHE A 911 -24.13 -32.44 -21.56
N GLN A 912 -23.74 -33.70 -21.27
CA GLN A 912 -24.23 -34.86 -22.01
C GLN A 912 -25.75 -34.99 -21.91
N THR A 913 -26.29 -34.81 -20.71
CA THR A 913 -27.74 -34.89 -20.44
C THR A 913 -28.53 -33.81 -21.19
N VAL A 914 -27.96 -32.61 -21.34
CA VAL A 914 -28.60 -31.46 -22.02
C VAL A 914 -28.47 -31.54 -23.54
N ILE A 915 -27.36 -32.05 -24.10
CA ILE A 915 -27.16 -32.16 -25.56
C ILE A 915 -28.04 -33.23 -26.20
N ILE A 916 -28.07 -34.44 -25.63
CA ILE A 916 -28.71 -35.65 -26.23
C ILE A 916 -30.21 -35.46 -26.50
N ARG A 917 -30.86 -34.46 -25.90
CA ARG A 917 -32.30 -34.19 -26.06
C ARG A 917 -32.66 -33.17 -27.17
N GLY A 918 -31.77 -32.85 -28.12
CA GLY A 918 -31.97 -31.76 -29.10
C GLY A 918 -31.90 -32.12 -30.59
N LYS A 919 -32.80 -31.49 -31.39
CA LYS A 919 -32.80 -31.20 -32.84
C LYS A 919 -31.95 -32.09 -33.79
N GLY A 920 -32.35 -33.35 -34.01
CA GLY A 920 -31.92 -34.16 -35.17
C GLY A 920 -30.55 -34.87 -35.07
N PHE A 921 -29.86 -34.75 -33.93
CA PHE A 921 -28.60 -35.44 -33.66
C PHE A 921 -28.78 -36.96 -33.54
N ASP A 922 -29.86 -37.38 -32.89
CA ASP A 922 -30.31 -38.76 -32.76
C ASP A 922 -30.42 -39.46 -34.12
N VAL A 923 -30.92 -38.77 -35.13
CA VAL A 923 -31.09 -39.33 -36.47
C VAL A 923 -29.78 -39.40 -37.27
N VAL A 924 -28.84 -38.48 -37.06
CA VAL A 924 -27.54 -38.52 -37.76
C VAL A 924 -26.58 -39.50 -37.13
N GLU A 925 -26.68 -39.70 -35.81
CA GLU A 925 -25.90 -40.69 -35.09
C GLU A 925 -26.15 -42.11 -35.62
N GLU A 926 -27.35 -42.41 -36.16
CA GLU A 926 -27.66 -43.67 -36.86
C GLU A 926 -26.82 -43.91 -38.13
N TYR A 927 -26.31 -42.86 -38.77
CA TYR A 927 -25.44 -42.97 -39.94
C TYR A 927 -23.95 -43.10 -39.58
N MET A 928 -23.60 -43.02 -38.30
CA MET A 928 -22.21 -42.93 -37.81
C MET A 928 -21.81 -44.17 -37.02
N ASP A 929 -20.53 -44.54 -37.04
CA ASP A 929 -20.02 -45.72 -36.33
C ASP A 929 -19.61 -45.42 -34.88
N ALA A 930 -19.54 -44.14 -34.51
CA ALA A 930 -19.18 -43.66 -33.19
C ALA A 930 -20.13 -42.55 -32.73
N PRO A 931 -20.36 -42.43 -31.40
CA PRO A 931 -21.15 -41.34 -30.87
C PRO A 931 -20.47 -39.99 -31.09
N PHE A 932 -21.26 -38.93 -31.12
CA PHE A 932 -20.76 -37.56 -31.22
C PHE A 932 -19.82 -37.24 -30.06
N ILE A 933 -18.65 -36.70 -30.40
CA ILE A 933 -17.80 -35.99 -29.43
C ILE A 933 -17.88 -34.48 -29.68
N PRO A 934 -17.75 -33.64 -28.63
CA PRO A 934 -17.67 -32.20 -28.82
C PRO A 934 -16.48 -31.83 -29.72
N THR A 935 -16.67 -30.95 -30.72
CA THR A 935 -15.57 -30.50 -31.61
C THR A 935 -14.35 -30.01 -30.84
N PRO A 936 -14.49 -29.21 -29.77
CA PRO A 936 -13.32 -28.76 -29.01
C PRO A 936 -12.56 -29.89 -28.29
N ARG A 937 -13.25 -30.98 -27.93
CA ARG A 937 -12.60 -32.18 -27.36
C ARG A 937 -11.82 -32.92 -28.43
N ALA A 938 -12.39 -33.05 -29.63
CA ALA A 938 -11.69 -33.62 -30.78
C ALA A 938 -10.43 -32.80 -31.11
N ALA A 939 -10.55 -31.47 -31.17
CA ALA A 939 -9.41 -30.58 -31.39
C ALA A 939 -8.33 -30.79 -30.34
N PHE A 940 -8.68 -30.83 -29.04
CA PHE A 940 -7.71 -31.02 -27.96
C PHE A 940 -6.96 -32.35 -28.05
N LEU A 941 -7.67 -33.46 -28.35
CA LEU A 941 -7.02 -34.75 -28.62
C LEU A 941 -6.04 -34.65 -29.79
N GLY A 942 -6.43 -33.95 -30.87
CA GLY A 942 -5.56 -33.70 -32.01
C GLY A 942 -4.33 -32.86 -31.67
N VAL A 943 -4.47 -31.81 -30.85
CA VAL A 943 -3.36 -30.96 -30.39
C VAL A 943 -2.38 -31.78 -29.55
N ASN A 944 -2.89 -32.55 -28.58
CA ASN A 944 -2.06 -33.38 -27.72
C ASN A 944 -1.30 -34.45 -28.52
N LEU A 945 -1.99 -35.10 -29.45
CA LEU A 945 -1.40 -36.09 -30.34
C LEU A 945 -0.31 -35.48 -31.25
N LEU A 946 -0.56 -34.29 -31.80
CA LEU A 946 0.40 -33.58 -32.65
C LEU A 946 1.63 -33.07 -31.87
N ALA A 947 1.43 -32.62 -30.62
CA ALA A 947 2.51 -32.14 -29.76
C ALA A 947 3.43 -33.28 -29.33
N ARG A 948 2.85 -34.39 -28.85
CA ARG A 948 3.57 -35.52 -28.23
C ARG A 948 4.04 -36.57 -29.24
N GLY A 949 3.32 -36.75 -30.34
CA GLY A 949 3.51 -37.88 -31.26
C GLY A 949 2.91 -39.18 -30.75
N TYR A 950 3.11 -40.27 -31.49
CA TYR A 950 2.66 -41.61 -31.10
C TYR A 950 3.50 -42.69 -31.79
N GLY A 951 3.85 -43.75 -31.05
CA GLY A 951 4.58 -44.89 -31.61
C GLY A 951 5.92 -44.46 -32.21
N LYS A 952 6.08 -44.66 -33.52
CA LYS A 952 7.29 -44.25 -34.27
C LYS A 952 7.25 -42.83 -34.82
N GLU A 953 6.10 -42.18 -34.79
CA GLU A 953 5.92 -40.84 -35.35
C GLU A 953 6.09 -39.79 -34.26
N GLU A 954 7.22 -39.08 -34.28
CA GLU A 954 7.48 -37.98 -33.35
C GLU A 954 6.50 -36.81 -33.57
N GLY A 955 6.08 -36.16 -32.48
CA GLY A 955 5.30 -34.93 -32.54
C GLY A 955 6.10 -33.73 -33.09
N ILE A 956 5.47 -32.57 -33.17
CA ILE A 956 6.13 -31.31 -33.56
C ILE A 956 6.68 -30.52 -32.36
N GLY A 957 6.51 -31.04 -31.15
CA GLY A 957 6.97 -30.40 -29.91
C GLY A 957 5.94 -29.47 -29.28
N PRO A 958 6.38 -28.58 -28.36
CA PRO A 958 5.50 -27.71 -27.59
C PRO A 958 4.63 -26.83 -28.50
N ILE A 959 3.35 -26.69 -28.18
CA ILE A 959 2.39 -26.02 -29.06
C ILE A 959 1.36 -25.20 -28.29
N VAL A 960 1.00 -24.05 -28.85
CA VAL A 960 -0.23 -23.30 -28.58
C VAL A 960 -1.06 -23.34 -29.86
N CYS A 961 -2.33 -23.72 -29.75
CA CYS A 961 -3.27 -23.76 -30.87
C CYS A 961 -4.45 -22.83 -30.61
N LEU A 962 -4.78 -22.00 -31.62
CA LEU A 962 -5.96 -21.13 -31.60
C LEU A 962 -6.91 -21.56 -32.73
N ASP A 963 -8.10 -22.01 -32.36
CA ASP A 963 -9.19 -22.30 -33.31
C ASP A 963 -10.22 -21.17 -33.29
N VAL A 964 -10.19 -20.33 -34.32
CA VAL A 964 -11.14 -19.21 -34.45
C VAL A 964 -12.38 -19.65 -35.22
N GLY A 965 -13.47 -19.77 -34.47
CA GLY A 965 -14.78 -20.09 -34.99
C GLY A 965 -15.66 -18.87 -35.26
N GLY A 966 -16.87 -19.15 -35.74
CA GLY A 966 -17.90 -18.12 -35.93
C GLY A 966 -18.54 -17.66 -34.62
N ALA A 967 -18.55 -18.51 -33.59
CA ALA A 967 -19.16 -18.22 -32.29
C ALA A 967 -18.13 -18.10 -31.15
N THR A 968 -17.06 -18.89 -31.18
CA THR A 968 -16.05 -18.96 -30.10
C THR A 968 -14.66 -18.93 -30.68
N THR A 969 -13.69 -18.57 -29.84
CA THR A 969 -12.27 -18.81 -30.10
C THR A 969 -11.74 -19.74 -29.03
N ASP A 970 -11.27 -20.91 -29.43
CA ASP A 970 -10.74 -21.92 -28.51
C ASP A 970 -9.21 -21.83 -28.46
N PHE A 971 -8.66 -21.81 -27.24
CA PHE A 971 -7.24 -21.81 -26.93
C PHE A 971 -6.84 -23.18 -26.39
N TYR A 972 -5.83 -23.79 -27.00
CA TYR A 972 -5.26 -25.05 -26.54
C TYR A 972 -3.76 -24.86 -26.33
N ALA A 973 -3.21 -25.51 -25.31
CA ALA A 973 -1.78 -25.56 -25.06
C ALA A 973 -1.35 -26.99 -24.73
N ASN A 974 -0.14 -27.36 -25.15
CA ASN A 974 0.57 -28.54 -24.69
C ASN A 974 2.08 -28.24 -24.71
N VAL A 975 2.64 -28.04 -23.52
CA VAL A 975 4.07 -27.75 -23.31
C VAL A 975 4.67 -28.76 -22.32
N PRO A 976 5.99 -29.02 -22.39
CA PRO A 976 6.65 -29.98 -21.51
C PRO A 976 6.98 -29.41 -20.13
N ASP A 977 7.14 -28.09 -20.01
CA ASP A 977 7.54 -27.40 -18.79
C ASP A 977 6.96 -25.97 -18.70
N ASN A 978 7.18 -25.33 -17.54
CA ASN A 978 6.85 -23.92 -17.29
C ASN A 978 8.11 -23.18 -16.81
N PRO A 979 9.04 -22.83 -17.71
CA PRO A 979 10.29 -22.20 -17.33
C PRO A 979 10.04 -20.82 -16.71
N LEU A 980 10.94 -20.40 -15.82
CA LEU A 980 10.88 -19.06 -15.23
C LEU A 980 11.14 -18.00 -16.29
N TYR A 981 10.43 -16.88 -16.16
CA TYR A 981 10.60 -15.72 -17.01
C TYR A 981 12.03 -15.20 -16.95
N VAL A 982 12.59 -14.92 -18.12
CA VAL A 982 13.87 -14.25 -18.28
C VAL A 982 13.68 -13.01 -19.12
N TYR A 983 14.07 -11.86 -18.57
CA TYR A 983 13.99 -10.58 -19.27
C TYR A 983 14.87 -10.61 -20.54
N PRO A 984 14.28 -10.34 -21.72
CA PRO A 984 14.94 -10.66 -23.00
C PRO A 984 15.96 -9.64 -23.51
N TRP A 985 16.04 -8.46 -22.89
CA TRP A 985 16.90 -7.36 -23.37
C TRP A 985 18.07 -7.06 -22.45
N ASP A 986 19.07 -6.34 -22.96
CA ASP A 986 20.30 -6.02 -22.24
C ASP A 986 20.16 -4.78 -21.34
N VAL A 987 19.22 -4.86 -20.38
CA VAL A 987 19.05 -3.86 -19.32
C VAL A 987 19.55 -4.47 -18.02
N ALA A 988 20.74 -4.05 -17.58
CA ALA A 988 21.44 -4.65 -16.44
C ALA A 988 20.60 -4.74 -15.16
N GLU A 989 19.85 -3.67 -14.83
CA GLU A 989 18.96 -3.61 -13.67
C GLU A 989 17.87 -4.70 -13.73
N LYS A 990 17.27 -4.92 -14.90
CA LYS A 990 16.19 -5.90 -15.09
C LYS A 990 16.70 -7.34 -15.19
N ARG A 991 17.84 -7.59 -15.86
CA ARG A 991 18.42 -8.94 -16.01
C ARG A 991 18.86 -9.56 -14.69
N ARG A 992 19.11 -8.73 -13.68
CA ARG A 992 19.55 -9.17 -12.35
C ARG A 992 18.39 -9.43 -11.39
N LYS A 993 17.17 -9.03 -11.75
CA LYS A 993 15.95 -9.35 -10.99
C LYS A 993 15.73 -10.86 -11.02
N ARG A 994 15.30 -11.39 -9.88
CA ARG A 994 14.98 -12.80 -9.73
C ARG A 994 13.52 -13.04 -10.07
N THR A 995 13.22 -14.13 -10.77
CA THR A 995 11.83 -14.51 -11.05
C THR A 995 11.31 -15.47 -9.98
N ILE A 996 10.12 -15.19 -9.46
CA ILE A 996 9.38 -16.03 -8.51
C ILE A 996 8.06 -16.44 -9.17
N LEU A 997 7.84 -17.75 -9.33
CA LEU A 997 6.58 -18.30 -9.81
C LEU A 997 5.53 -18.25 -8.68
N LYS A 998 4.52 -17.40 -8.85
CA LYS A 998 3.47 -17.13 -7.85
C LYS A 998 2.25 -18.04 -7.94
N THR A 999 1.94 -18.54 -9.13
CA THR A 999 0.82 -19.48 -9.32
C THR A 999 1.27 -20.92 -9.09
N PRO A 1000 0.37 -21.81 -8.66
CA PRO A 1000 0.60 -23.25 -8.66
C PRO A 1000 1.10 -23.76 -10.01
N ASN A 1001 1.58 -25.01 -10.03
CA ASN A 1001 1.84 -25.75 -11.26
C ASN A 1001 0.53 -25.86 -12.06
N MET A 1002 0.31 -24.89 -12.95
CA MET A 1002 -0.76 -24.89 -13.93
C MET A 1002 -0.64 -26.13 -14.80
N PRO A 1003 -1.75 -26.65 -15.35
CA PRO A 1003 -1.65 -27.74 -16.30
C PRO A 1003 -0.79 -27.28 -17.48
N LEU A 1004 0.15 -28.12 -17.90
CA LEU A 1004 1.02 -27.83 -19.04
C LEU A 1004 0.35 -28.22 -20.37
N ALA A 1005 -0.66 -29.09 -20.31
CA ALA A 1005 -1.62 -29.32 -21.36
C ALA A 1005 -3.01 -28.90 -20.87
N TYR A 1006 -3.65 -27.95 -21.56
CA TYR A 1006 -4.98 -27.47 -21.20
C TYR A 1006 -5.73 -26.84 -22.37
N ARG A 1007 -7.03 -26.65 -22.14
CA ARG A 1007 -7.96 -26.01 -23.06
C ARG A 1007 -8.74 -24.91 -22.37
N ARG A 1008 -8.93 -23.78 -23.04
CA ARG A 1008 -9.82 -22.68 -22.63
C ARG A 1008 -10.63 -22.17 -23.81
N VAL A 1009 -11.77 -21.55 -23.53
CA VAL A 1009 -12.71 -21.09 -24.56
C VAL A 1009 -13.10 -19.64 -24.32
N GLU A 1010 -12.81 -18.78 -25.30
CA GLU A 1010 -13.30 -17.40 -25.35
C GLU A 1010 -14.69 -17.38 -25.97
N GLY A 1011 -15.69 -17.63 -25.14
CA GLY A 1011 -17.08 -17.79 -25.57
C GLY A 1011 -17.75 -16.55 -26.16
N LYS A 1012 -17.15 -15.37 -25.95
CA LYS A 1012 -17.65 -14.07 -26.41
C LYS A 1012 -17.08 -13.65 -27.76
N TYR A 1013 -15.89 -14.13 -28.14
CA TYR A 1013 -15.13 -13.59 -29.27
C TYR A 1013 -15.15 -14.55 -30.47
N GLY A 1014 -16.20 -14.46 -31.28
CA GLY A 1014 -16.35 -15.22 -32.53
C GLY A 1014 -16.51 -14.30 -33.73
N MET A 1015 -16.02 -14.72 -34.89
CA MET A 1015 -15.94 -13.86 -36.09
C MET A 1015 -17.24 -13.80 -36.93
N ALA A 1016 -18.34 -14.38 -36.43
CA ALA A 1016 -19.64 -14.39 -37.11
C ALA A 1016 -20.79 -14.08 -36.13
N TYR A 1017 -21.32 -15.10 -35.45
CA TYR A 1017 -22.47 -14.99 -34.53
C TYR A 1017 -22.23 -14.06 -33.34
N ASN A 1018 -20.99 -13.89 -32.92
CA ASN A 1018 -20.64 -13.05 -31.77
C ASN A 1018 -19.78 -11.85 -32.17
N ALA A 1019 -19.78 -11.47 -33.46
CA ALA A 1019 -18.95 -10.38 -33.96
C ALA A 1019 -19.26 -9.04 -33.27
N GLU A 1020 -20.52 -8.81 -32.86
CA GLU A 1020 -20.89 -7.59 -32.14
C GLU A 1020 -20.24 -7.47 -30.76
N ASN A 1021 -19.83 -8.57 -30.13
CA ASN A 1021 -19.20 -8.55 -28.81
C ASN A 1021 -17.77 -8.01 -28.86
N LEU A 1022 -17.18 -7.84 -30.05
CA LEU A 1022 -15.87 -7.19 -30.20
C LEU A 1022 -15.88 -5.74 -29.69
N VAL A 1023 -17.06 -5.11 -29.54
CA VAL A 1023 -17.20 -3.79 -28.91
C VAL A 1023 -16.85 -3.78 -27.42
N GLU A 1024 -16.82 -4.96 -26.78
CA GLU A 1024 -16.41 -5.11 -25.38
C GLU A 1024 -14.89 -5.12 -25.21
N ILE A 1025 -14.10 -5.23 -26.29
CA ILE A 1025 -12.64 -5.23 -26.20
C ILE A 1025 -12.15 -3.84 -25.80
N ASP A 1026 -11.23 -3.76 -24.83
CA ASP A 1026 -10.67 -2.48 -24.32
C ASP A 1026 -10.22 -1.53 -25.44
N ARG A 1027 -9.50 -2.05 -26.44
CA ARG A 1027 -9.03 -1.26 -27.59
C ARG A 1027 -10.17 -0.67 -28.42
N TYR A 1028 -11.34 -1.31 -28.46
CA TYR A 1028 -12.53 -0.71 -29.06
C TYR A 1028 -13.08 0.41 -28.17
N GLN A 1029 -13.19 0.17 -26.86
CA GLN A 1029 -13.73 1.15 -25.90
C GLN A 1029 -12.88 2.42 -25.79
N THR A 1030 -11.55 2.30 -25.88
CA THR A 1030 -10.61 3.44 -25.92
C THR A 1030 -10.52 4.11 -27.30
N GLY A 1031 -11.12 3.50 -28.33
CA GLY A 1031 -11.08 3.98 -29.72
C GLY A 1031 -9.75 3.72 -30.45
N GLU A 1032 -8.80 3.03 -29.83
CA GLU A 1032 -7.52 2.65 -30.45
C GLU A 1032 -7.71 1.70 -31.64
N MET A 1033 -8.55 0.67 -31.49
CA MET A 1033 -8.82 -0.31 -32.54
C MET A 1033 -9.36 0.36 -33.81
N GLN A 1034 -10.29 1.30 -33.65
CA GLN A 1034 -10.88 2.04 -34.76
C GLN A 1034 -9.84 2.93 -35.45
N ARG A 1035 -8.95 3.56 -34.67
CA ARG A 1035 -7.88 4.44 -35.17
C ARG A 1035 -6.88 3.65 -36.00
N ASP A 1036 -6.37 2.56 -35.45
CA ASP A 1036 -5.41 1.67 -36.10
C ASP A 1036 -6.00 1.02 -37.35
N LEU A 1037 -7.24 0.56 -37.27
CA LEU A 1037 -7.95 -0.01 -38.43
C LEU A 1037 -8.00 1.01 -39.57
N ASN A 1038 -8.45 2.23 -39.29
CA ASN A 1038 -8.58 3.27 -40.32
C ASN A 1038 -7.22 3.69 -40.90
N GLU A 1039 -6.20 3.83 -40.04
CA GLU A 1039 -4.85 4.19 -40.45
C GLU A 1039 -4.22 3.11 -41.34
N GLN A 1040 -4.20 1.86 -40.88
CA GLN A 1040 -3.63 0.74 -41.63
C GLN A 1040 -4.42 0.44 -42.91
N PHE A 1041 -5.76 0.54 -42.86
CA PHE A 1041 -6.59 0.38 -44.05
C PHE A 1041 -6.28 1.46 -45.10
N SER A 1042 -6.15 2.72 -44.68
CA SER A 1042 -5.84 3.84 -45.58
C SER A 1042 -4.42 3.77 -46.14
N GLN A 1043 -3.46 3.24 -45.36
CA GLN A 1043 -2.10 3.01 -45.83
C GLN A 1043 -2.04 1.88 -46.86
N ARG A 1044 -2.81 0.80 -46.65
CA ARG A 1044 -2.85 -0.36 -47.56
C ARG A 1044 -3.61 -0.08 -48.85
N PHE A 1045 -4.76 0.59 -48.76
CA PHE A 1045 -5.66 0.80 -49.90
C PHE A 1045 -5.71 2.28 -50.31
N SER A 1046 -4.87 2.65 -51.28
CA SER A 1046 -4.86 3.99 -51.88
C SER A 1046 -6.08 4.27 -52.79
N ALA A 1047 -6.70 3.21 -53.32
CA ALA A 1047 -7.97 3.25 -54.04
C ALA A 1047 -8.75 1.94 -53.78
N VAL A 1048 -10.01 2.07 -53.36
CA VAL A 1048 -10.90 0.96 -53.00
C VAL A 1048 -11.70 0.51 -54.23
N GLY A 1049 -11.66 -0.79 -54.54
CA GLY A 1049 -12.28 -1.39 -55.73
C GLY A 1049 -13.37 -2.42 -55.40
N LEU A 1050 -14.42 -1.99 -54.69
CA LEU A 1050 -15.52 -2.89 -54.28
C LEU A 1050 -16.39 -3.31 -55.48
N PRO A 1051 -16.80 -4.59 -55.58
CA PRO A 1051 -17.78 -5.04 -56.57
C PRO A 1051 -19.13 -4.33 -56.43
N ASP A 1052 -19.85 -4.18 -57.55
CA ASP A 1052 -21.20 -3.61 -57.54
C ASP A 1052 -22.14 -4.41 -56.63
N GLY A 1053 -22.75 -3.73 -55.65
CA GLY A 1053 -23.63 -4.34 -54.66
C GLY A 1053 -22.92 -5.05 -53.50
N ASP A 1054 -21.62 -4.80 -53.28
CA ASP A 1054 -20.92 -5.25 -52.07
C ASP A 1054 -21.52 -4.57 -50.81
N PRO A 1055 -22.10 -5.34 -49.86
CA PRO A 1055 -22.66 -4.78 -48.63
C PRO A 1055 -21.63 -4.03 -47.77
N PHE A 1056 -20.34 -4.30 -47.93
CA PHE A 1056 -19.29 -3.62 -47.18
C PHE A 1056 -19.19 -2.12 -47.51
N ALA A 1057 -19.57 -1.73 -48.74
CA ALA A 1057 -19.50 -0.34 -49.21
C ALA A 1057 -20.27 0.65 -48.32
N GLN A 1058 -21.36 0.22 -47.68
CA GLN A 1058 -22.19 1.08 -46.83
C GLN A 1058 -21.51 1.51 -45.52
N PHE A 1059 -20.48 0.77 -45.09
CA PHE A 1059 -19.73 1.05 -43.85
C PHE A 1059 -18.48 1.88 -44.12
N LEU A 1060 -18.12 2.10 -45.38
CA LEU A 1060 -16.90 2.79 -45.78
C LEU A 1060 -17.19 4.25 -46.16
N ARG A 1061 -16.49 5.19 -45.54
CA ARG A 1061 -16.58 6.63 -45.85
C ARG A 1061 -15.22 7.18 -46.24
N ARG A 1062 -15.20 8.04 -47.25
CA ARG A 1062 -13.97 8.76 -47.63
C ARG A 1062 -13.75 9.94 -46.69
N LYS A 1063 -12.58 10.03 -46.07
CA LYS A 1063 -12.21 11.11 -45.14
C LYS A 1063 -10.85 11.70 -45.52
N GLY A 1064 -10.88 12.86 -46.16
CA GLY A 1064 -9.66 13.48 -46.70
C GLY A 1064 -8.97 12.60 -47.75
N ARG A 1065 -7.70 12.24 -47.51
CA ARG A 1065 -6.91 11.35 -48.39
C ARG A 1065 -7.07 9.86 -48.05
N GLY A 1066 -7.75 9.50 -46.96
CA GLY A 1066 -7.94 8.12 -46.52
C GLY A 1066 -9.40 7.71 -46.43
N TYR A 1067 -9.64 6.62 -45.72
CA TYR A 1067 -10.94 6.01 -45.50
C TYR A 1067 -11.23 5.85 -43.99
N GLU A 1068 -12.50 5.91 -43.65
CA GLU A 1068 -13.03 5.68 -42.30
C GLU A 1068 -14.09 4.58 -42.39
N ILE A 1069 -13.94 3.53 -41.59
CA ILE A 1069 -14.87 2.40 -41.51
C ILE A 1069 -15.77 2.59 -40.28
N ASP A 1070 -17.09 2.54 -40.46
CA ASP A 1070 -18.04 2.47 -39.34
C ASP A 1070 -18.04 1.06 -38.75
N LEU A 1071 -17.07 0.79 -37.88
CA LEU A 1071 -16.80 -0.54 -37.33
C LEU A 1071 -17.99 -1.06 -36.51
N GLY A 1072 -18.60 -0.22 -35.68
CA GLY A 1072 -19.73 -0.63 -34.84
C GLY A 1072 -20.93 -1.12 -35.66
N SER A 1073 -21.28 -0.40 -36.72
CA SER A 1073 -22.34 -0.84 -37.64
C SER A 1073 -21.94 -2.08 -38.43
N TYR A 1074 -20.67 -2.20 -38.83
CA TYR A 1074 -20.18 -3.37 -39.56
C TYR A 1074 -20.19 -4.66 -38.71
N LEU A 1075 -19.78 -4.59 -37.44
CA LEU A 1075 -19.81 -5.73 -36.51
C LEU A 1075 -21.24 -6.22 -36.28
N LYS A 1076 -22.21 -5.30 -36.10
CA LYS A 1076 -23.64 -5.64 -36.03
C LYS A 1076 -24.12 -6.30 -37.32
N TRP A 1077 -23.67 -5.82 -38.47
CA TRP A 1077 -24.04 -6.44 -39.74
C TRP A 1077 -23.50 -7.87 -39.87
N ILE A 1078 -22.26 -8.13 -39.48
CA ILE A 1078 -21.69 -9.49 -39.44
C ILE A 1078 -22.52 -10.39 -38.52
N HIS A 1079 -22.86 -9.93 -37.32
CA HIS A 1079 -23.68 -10.67 -36.35
C HIS A 1079 -25.01 -11.14 -36.95
N HIS A 1080 -25.71 -10.27 -37.69
CA HIS A 1080 -26.98 -10.60 -38.35
C HIS A 1080 -26.82 -11.39 -39.65
N ASN A 1081 -25.60 -11.50 -40.19
CA ASN A 1081 -25.31 -12.17 -41.47
C ASN A 1081 -24.15 -13.19 -41.31
N PRO A 1082 -24.25 -14.17 -40.39
CA PRO A 1082 -23.11 -15.00 -39.95
C PRO A 1082 -22.59 -15.97 -41.02
N HIS A 1083 -23.36 -16.24 -42.07
CA HIS A 1083 -22.96 -17.13 -43.17
C HIS A 1083 -22.32 -16.40 -44.37
N THR A 1084 -22.26 -15.06 -44.32
CA THR A 1084 -21.74 -14.26 -45.43
C THR A 1084 -20.21 -14.18 -45.38
N LEU A 1085 -19.57 -14.69 -46.43
CA LEU A 1085 -18.13 -14.59 -46.66
C LEU A 1085 -17.76 -13.25 -47.33
N PRO A 1086 -16.53 -12.74 -47.10
CA PRO A 1086 -16.09 -11.48 -47.69
C PRO A 1086 -16.10 -11.55 -49.23
N ARG A 1087 -16.58 -10.49 -49.88
CA ARG A 1087 -16.71 -10.42 -51.35
C ARG A 1087 -15.61 -9.63 -52.05
N SER A 1088 -14.85 -8.84 -51.29
CA SER A 1088 -13.78 -7.96 -51.76
C SER A 1088 -12.51 -8.17 -50.95
N ARG A 1089 -11.36 -7.83 -51.54
CA ARG A 1089 -10.06 -7.85 -50.84
C ARG A 1089 -10.04 -6.87 -49.67
N GLU A 1090 -10.74 -5.75 -49.78
CA GLU A 1090 -10.85 -4.74 -48.74
C GLU A 1090 -11.62 -5.28 -47.53
N GLU A 1091 -12.79 -5.91 -47.74
CA GLU A 1091 -13.54 -6.56 -46.66
C GLU A 1091 -12.76 -7.72 -46.03
N SER A 1092 -12.10 -8.53 -46.88
CA SER A 1092 -11.25 -9.64 -46.46
C SER A 1092 -10.18 -9.20 -45.46
N TRP A 1093 -9.47 -8.12 -45.78
CA TRP A 1093 -8.41 -7.59 -44.93
C TRP A 1093 -8.96 -7.02 -43.62
N VAL A 1094 -10.10 -6.33 -43.63
CA VAL A 1094 -10.75 -5.86 -42.41
C VAL A 1094 -11.13 -7.02 -41.50
N ARG A 1095 -11.65 -8.13 -42.06
CA ARG A 1095 -11.91 -9.34 -41.26
C ARG A 1095 -10.63 -9.97 -40.71
N ALA A 1096 -9.52 -9.92 -41.44
CA ALA A 1096 -8.22 -10.38 -40.94
C ALA A 1096 -7.71 -9.52 -39.76
N PHE A 1097 -7.85 -8.20 -39.85
CA PHE A 1097 -7.55 -7.27 -38.75
C PHE A 1097 -8.41 -7.57 -37.52
N LEU A 1098 -9.72 -7.74 -37.69
CA LEU A 1098 -10.60 -8.09 -36.57
C LEU A 1098 -10.26 -9.45 -35.96
N THR A 1099 -9.86 -10.41 -36.79
CA THR A 1099 -9.38 -11.72 -36.32
C THR A 1099 -8.09 -11.57 -35.51
N GLN A 1100 -7.17 -10.69 -35.93
CA GLN A 1100 -5.95 -10.38 -35.15
C GLN A 1100 -6.29 -9.83 -33.75
N GLU A 1101 -7.27 -8.94 -33.63
CA GLU A 1101 -7.69 -8.41 -32.32
C GLU A 1101 -8.27 -9.51 -31.43
N VAL A 1102 -9.06 -10.42 -32.00
CA VAL A 1102 -9.57 -11.61 -31.30
C VAL A 1102 -8.42 -12.50 -30.84
N MET A 1103 -7.44 -12.79 -31.72
CA MET A 1103 -6.25 -13.57 -31.36
C MET A 1103 -5.45 -12.90 -30.23
N ARG A 1104 -5.33 -11.56 -30.24
CA ARG A 1104 -4.61 -10.81 -29.21
C ARG A 1104 -5.24 -10.96 -27.84
N VAL A 1105 -6.54 -10.77 -27.74
CA VAL A 1105 -7.29 -10.89 -26.48
C VAL A 1105 -7.33 -12.35 -26.03
N ALA A 1106 -7.66 -13.27 -26.93
CA ALA A 1106 -7.73 -14.69 -26.62
C ALA A 1106 -6.38 -15.23 -26.13
N THR A 1107 -5.27 -14.81 -26.74
CA THR A 1107 -3.94 -15.24 -26.25
C THR A 1107 -3.64 -14.58 -24.90
N LYS A 1108 -3.83 -13.26 -24.77
CA LYS A 1108 -3.53 -12.51 -23.54
C LYS A 1108 -4.23 -13.09 -22.31
N ASN A 1109 -5.49 -13.50 -22.44
CA ASN A 1109 -6.29 -14.05 -21.34
C ASN A 1109 -5.88 -15.47 -20.92
N ASN A 1110 -5.14 -16.19 -21.77
CA ASN A 1110 -4.92 -17.62 -21.61
C ASN A 1110 -3.43 -18.01 -21.47
N VAL A 1111 -2.50 -17.06 -21.65
CA VAL A 1111 -1.06 -17.23 -21.35
C VAL A 1111 -0.68 -16.68 -19.98
N GLY A 1112 0.50 -17.06 -19.49
CA GLY A 1112 1.05 -16.45 -18.28
C GLY A 1112 1.47 -15.00 -18.46
N TYR A 1113 1.67 -14.30 -17.35
CA TYR A 1113 2.18 -12.93 -17.30
C TYR A 1113 3.18 -12.75 -16.16
N VAL A 1114 3.99 -11.70 -16.23
CA VAL A 1114 4.87 -11.27 -15.13
C VAL A 1114 4.49 -9.89 -14.63
N ARG A 1115 4.44 -9.74 -13.31
CA ARG A 1115 4.45 -8.43 -12.65
C ARG A 1115 5.89 -8.09 -12.28
N GLU A 1116 6.41 -7.01 -12.86
CA GLU A 1116 7.71 -6.48 -12.48
C GLU A 1116 7.59 -5.67 -11.18
N THR A 1117 8.46 -5.96 -10.22
CA THR A 1117 8.74 -5.12 -9.05
C THR A 1117 10.19 -4.63 -9.14
N ASP A 1118 10.62 -3.76 -8.25
CA ASP A 1118 12.01 -3.28 -8.19
C ASP A 1118 13.03 -4.43 -8.03
N VAL A 1119 12.68 -5.47 -7.26
CA VAL A 1119 13.56 -6.58 -6.92
C VAL A 1119 13.27 -7.86 -7.73
N TYR A 1120 12.00 -8.11 -8.06
CA TYR A 1120 11.52 -9.40 -8.57
C TYR A 1120 10.73 -9.29 -9.87
N PHE A 1121 10.72 -10.37 -10.64
CA PHE A 1121 9.63 -10.67 -11.55
C PHE A 1121 8.71 -11.69 -10.89
N LEU A 1122 7.45 -11.34 -10.67
CA LEU A 1122 6.45 -12.26 -10.15
C LEU A 1122 5.70 -12.88 -11.33
N GLN A 1123 5.97 -14.15 -11.61
CA GLN A 1123 5.36 -14.89 -12.73
C GLN A 1123 4.06 -15.56 -12.30
N TYR A 1124 3.02 -15.39 -13.12
CA TYR A 1124 1.71 -16.00 -12.98
C TYR A 1124 1.40 -16.78 -14.26
N GLY A 1125 0.89 -17.99 -14.15
CA GLY A 1125 0.54 -18.83 -15.29
C GLY A 1125 1.72 -19.51 -15.99
N VAL A 1126 1.46 -20.02 -17.19
CA VAL A 1126 2.43 -20.76 -18.01
C VAL A 1126 3.23 -19.81 -18.90
N ASN A 1127 4.56 -19.96 -18.88
CA ASN A 1127 5.48 -19.18 -19.68
C ASN A 1127 5.73 -19.86 -21.04
N PHE A 1128 5.12 -19.32 -22.09
CA PHE A 1128 5.33 -19.80 -23.47
C PHE A 1128 6.48 -19.07 -24.19
N PHE A 1129 7.10 -18.09 -23.55
CA PHE A 1129 8.08 -17.20 -24.17
C PHE A 1129 9.52 -17.71 -24.06
N ASN A 1130 9.92 -18.22 -22.90
CA ASN A 1130 11.29 -18.70 -22.66
C ASN A 1130 11.54 -20.15 -23.12
N GLN A 1131 10.62 -20.71 -23.90
CA GLN A 1131 10.72 -22.04 -24.52
C GLN A 1131 10.24 -21.99 -25.98
N PRO A 1132 10.73 -22.88 -26.86
CA PRO A 1132 10.38 -22.88 -28.29
C PRO A 1132 8.97 -23.45 -28.52
N VAL A 1133 7.95 -22.62 -28.30
CA VAL A 1133 6.54 -23.01 -28.47
C VAL A 1133 6.03 -22.66 -29.85
N ASN A 1134 5.55 -23.66 -30.58
CA ASN A 1134 4.93 -23.49 -31.89
C ASN A 1134 3.53 -22.90 -31.77
N LEU A 1135 3.13 -22.06 -32.71
CA LEU A 1135 1.78 -21.52 -32.82
C LEU A 1135 1.04 -22.20 -33.98
N LEU A 1136 -0.06 -22.89 -33.69
CA LEU A 1136 -0.95 -23.47 -34.69
C LEU A 1136 -2.24 -22.66 -34.81
N LEU A 1137 -2.56 -22.21 -36.01
CA LEU A 1137 -3.81 -21.49 -36.29
C LEU A 1137 -4.78 -22.39 -37.05
N VAL A 1138 -6.02 -22.43 -36.56
CA VAL A 1138 -7.12 -23.24 -37.10
C VAL A 1138 -8.38 -22.38 -37.19
N GLY A 1139 -9.32 -22.81 -38.02
CA GLY A 1139 -10.66 -22.22 -38.09
C GLY A 1139 -10.99 -21.58 -39.43
N GLY A 1140 -12.23 -21.09 -39.54
CA GLY A 1140 -12.82 -20.54 -40.77
C GLY A 1140 -11.98 -19.46 -41.45
N PRO A 1141 -11.51 -18.44 -40.72
CA PRO A 1141 -10.63 -17.40 -41.25
C PRO A 1141 -9.28 -17.92 -41.76
N ILE A 1142 -8.86 -19.13 -41.37
CA ILE A 1142 -7.55 -19.70 -41.67
C ILE A 1142 -7.61 -20.61 -42.90
N TYR A 1143 -8.37 -21.71 -42.86
CA TYR A 1143 -8.34 -22.72 -43.93
C TYR A 1143 -8.85 -22.20 -45.28
N GLY A 1144 -9.76 -21.22 -45.28
CA GLY A 1144 -10.27 -20.62 -46.51
C GLY A 1144 -9.19 -19.84 -47.29
N LYS A 1145 -8.29 -19.17 -46.56
CA LYS A 1145 -7.19 -18.38 -47.09
C LYS A 1145 -5.98 -19.24 -47.45
N ALA A 1146 -5.64 -20.18 -46.56
CA ALA A 1146 -4.49 -21.07 -46.75
C ALA A 1146 -4.62 -21.96 -48.00
N ARG A 1147 -5.84 -22.37 -48.38
CA ARG A 1147 -6.08 -23.19 -49.59
C ARG A 1147 -5.94 -22.44 -50.91
N GLN A 1148 -6.22 -21.15 -50.93
CA GLN A 1148 -6.07 -20.31 -52.13
C GLN A 1148 -4.62 -19.86 -52.29
N GLY A 1149 -3.98 -19.47 -51.18
CA GLY A 1149 -2.54 -19.27 -51.09
C GLY A 1149 -2.01 -18.10 -51.91
N THR A 1150 -2.83 -17.08 -52.19
CA THR A 1150 -2.35 -15.84 -52.82
C THR A 1150 -1.48 -15.04 -51.85
N GLU A 1151 -0.54 -14.22 -52.35
CA GLU A 1151 0.34 -13.44 -51.45
C GLU A 1151 -0.46 -12.47 -50.56
N GLU A 1152 -1.54 -11.89 -51.07
CA GLU A 1152 -2.43 -11.02 -50.28
C GLU A 1152 -3.06 -11.79 -49.09
N GLU A 1153 -3.48 -13.04 -49.31
CA GLU A 1153 -4.04 -13.90 -48.26
C GLU A 1153 -2.96 -14.39 -47.27
N LEU A 1154 -1.74 -14.65 -47.73
CA LEU A 1154 -0.61 -14.96 -46.86
C LEU A 1154 -0.25 -13.77 -45.96
N GLU A 1155 -0.27 -12.54 -46.48
CA GLU A 1155 -0.10 -11.33 -45.66
C GLU A 1155 -1.19 -11.18 -44.59
N GLU A 1156 -2.44 -11.46 -44.93
CA GLU A 1156 -3.55 -11.47 -43.98
C GLU A 1156 -3.38 -12.56 -42.90
N LEU A 1157 -2.90 -13.76 -43.27
CA LEU A 1157 -2.57 -14.82 -42.31
C LEU A 1157 -1.41 -14.41 -41.37
N ARG A 1158 -0.39 -13.73 -41.89
CA ARG A 1158 0.69 -13.14 -41.06
C ARG A 1158 0.15 -12.07 -40.12
N LEU A 1159 -0.79 -11.25 -40.57
CA LEU A 1159 -1.47 -10.26 -39.73
C LEU A 1159 -2.19 -10.92 -38.57
N ILE A 1160 -2.97 -11.98 -38.83
CA ILE A 1160 -3.68 -12.76 -37.81
C ILE A 1160 -2.69 -13.37 -36.81
N ALA A 1161 -1.62 -14.01 -37.28
CA ALA A 1161 -0.61 -14.66 -36.44
C ALA A 1161 0.06 -13.69 -35.46
N ARG A 1162 0.33 -12.45 -35.89
CA ARG A 1162 0.91 -11.39 -35.03
C ARG A 1162 0.05 -11.05 -33.81
N GLY A 1163 -1.25 -11.35 -33.82
CA GLY A 1163 -2.09 -11.19 -32.63
C GLY A 1163 -1.71 -12.14 -31.50
N ALA A 1164 -1.24 -13.34 -31.81
CA ALA A 1164 -0.97 -14.40 -30.83
C ALA A 1164 0.51 -14.55 -30.45
N LEU A 1165 1.43 -13.96 -31.21
CA LEU A 1165 2.87 -14.01 -30.95
C LEU A 1165 3.32 -12.97 -29.91
N PHE A 1166 4.51 -13.18 -29.35
CA PHE A 1166 5.17 -12.23 -28.45
C PHE A 1166 5.22 -10.80 -29.02
N ASN A 1167 4.80 -9.86 -28.18
CA ASN A 1167 4.80 -8.44 -28.49
C ASN A 1167 5.78 -7.73 -27.53
N PRO A 1168 6.86 -7.10 -28.04
CA PRO A 1168 7.83 -6.34 -27.24
C PRO A 1168 7.20 -5.25 -26.37
N GLU A 1169 6.13 -4.62 -26.83
CA GLU A 1169 5.41 -3.56 -26.09
C GLU A 1169 4.59 -4.13 -24.92
N GLU A 1170 4.29 -5.43 -24.94
CA GLU A 1170 3.56 -6.15 -23.91
C GLU A 1170 4.42 -7.31 -23.35
N TYR A 1171 5.70 -7.05 -23.08
CA TYR A 1171 6.67 -8.09 -22.69
C TYR A 1171 6.37 -8.82 -21.38
N THR A 1172 5.48 -8.24 -20.58
CA THR A 1172 4.97 -8.86 -19.37
C THR A 1172 3.95 -9.96 -19.67
N ILE A 1173 3.48 -10.10 -20.92
CA ILE A 1173 2.57 -11.16 -21.36
C ILE A 1173 3.37 -12.24 -22.08
N LEU A 1174 3.37 -13.47 -21.55
CA LEU A 1174 4.30 -14.55 -21.91
C LEU A 1174 3.82 -15.35 -23.12
N ARG A 1175 3.59 -14.67 -24.24
CA ARG A 1175 3.12 -15.26 -25.50
C ARG A 1175 4.23 -16.08 -26.20
N PRO A 1176 3.86 -17.07 -27.04
CA PRO A 1176 4.81 -17.85 -27.82
C PRO A 1176 5.57 -17.00 -28.85
N ASN A 1177 6.80 -17.43 -29.17
CA ASN A 1177 7.68 -16.79 -30.16
C ASN A 1177 8.25 -17.79 -31.21
N GLY A 1178 7.75 -19.03 -31.23
CA GLY A 1178 8.24 -20.11 -32.09
C GLY A 1178 7.66 -20.09 -33.52
N SER A 1179 7.67 -21.26 -34.16
CA SER A 1179 7.21 -21.41 -35.55
C SER A 1179 5.69 -21.40 -35.67
N VAL A 1180 5.19 -20.79 -36.75
CA VAL A 1180 3.75 -20.69 -37.03
C VAL A 1180 3.35 -21.72 -38.07
N TYR A 1181 2.29 -22.48 -37.77
CA TYR A 1181 1.70 -23.48 -38.64
C TYR A 1181 0.21 -23.19 -38.86
N LEU A 1182 -0.30 -23.58 -40.02
CA LEU A 1182 -1.71 -23.42 -40.41
C LEU A 1182 -2.32 -24.79 -40.73
N ASP A 1183 -3.53 -25.03 -40.25
CA ASP A 1183 -4.34 -26.18 -40.66
C ASP A 1183 -5.21 -25.81 -41.87
N ALA A 1184 -4.66 -25.97 -43.09
CA ALA A 1184 -5.36 -25.66 -44.34
C ALA A 1184 -6.50 -26.65 -44.69
N HIS A 1185 -6.52 -27.82 -44.06
CA HIS A 1185 -7.41 -28.93 -44.41
C HIS A 1185 -8.40 -29.30 -43.28
N TYR A 1186 -8.43 -28.52 -42.19
CA TYR A 1186 -9.25 -28.77 -41.00
C TYR A 1186 -9.06 -30.19 -40.44
N MET A 1187 -7.81 -30.63 -40.41
CA MET A 1187 -7.39 -31.98 -40.04
C MET A 1187 -7.21 -32.17 -38.54
N LEU A 1188 -7.02 -31.10 -37.76
CA LEU A 1188 -6.75 -31.21 -36.33
C LEU A 1188 -7.88 -31.96 -35.58
N SER A 1189 -9.12 -31.51 -35.73
CA SER A 1189 -10.29 -32.13 -35.10
C SER A 1189 -10.70 -33.44 -35.80
N THR A 1190 -10.56 -33.51 -37.13
CA THR A 1190 -11.09 -34.63 -37.93
C THR A 1190 -10.11 -35.80 -38.04
N VAL A 1191 -8.88 -35.56 -38.46
CA VAL A 1191 -7.85 -36.60 -38.56
C VAL A 1191 -7.19 -36.83 -37.21
N GLY A 1192 -6.74 -35.78 -36.53
CA GLY A 1192 -6.11 -35.90 -35.21
C GLY A 1192 -7.08 -36.38 -34.13
N GLY A 1193 -8.17 -35.64 -33.94
CA GLY A 1193 -9.14 -35.89 -32.87
C GLY A 1193 -10.05 -37.10 -33.07
N LEU A 1194 -10.61 -37.28 -34.27
CA LEU A 1194 -11.52 -38.39 -34.54
C LEU A 1194 -10.76 -39.65 -34.97
N TYR A 1195 -10.02 -39.60 -36.09
CA TYR A 1195 -9.33 -40.77 -36.63
C TYR A 1195 -8.12 -41.19 -35.80
N GLY A 1196 -7.46 -40.28 -35.08
CA GLY A 1196 -6.35 -40.61 -34.16
C GLY A 1196 -6.77 -41.56 -33.03
N ARG A 1197 -8.06 -41.67 -32.70
CA ARG A 1197 -8.57 -42.69 -31.76
C ARG A 1197 -8.59 -44.11 -32.36
N VAL A 1198 -8.48 -44.22 -33.68
CA VAL A 1198 -8.42 -45.48 -34.44
C VAL A 1198 -7.00 -45.79 -34.85
N ASP A 1199 -6.25 -44.84 -35.40
CA ASP A 1199 -4.85 -45.02 -35.80
C ASP A 1199 -4.03 -43.75 -35.50
N PRO A 1200 -3.56 -43.58 -34.24
CA PRO A 1200 -2.88 -42.38 -33.81
C PRO A 1200 -1.54 -42.15 -34.52
N GLU A 1201 -0.76 -43.22 -34.76
CA GLU A 1201 0.53 -43.12 -35.46
C GLU A 1201 0.33 -42.56 -36.89
N ARG A 1202 -0.62 -43.11 -37.65
CA ARG A 1202 -0.93 -42.60 -38.99
C ARG A 1202 -1.52 -41.20 -38.97
N ALA A 1203 -2.36 -40.88 -37.98
CA ALA A 1203 -2.92 -39.55 -37.84
C ALA A 1203 -1.84 -38.47 -37.62
N VAL A 1204 -0.84 -38.72 -36.77
CA VAL A 1204 0.32 -37.81 -36.57
C VAL A 1204 1.06 -37.59 -37.89
N ARG A 1205 1.37 -38.68 -38.61
CA ARG A 1205 2.03 -38.61 -39.93
C ARG A 1205 1.23 -37.76 -40.91
N MET A 1206 -0.07 -37.99 -41.00
CA MET A 1206 -0.97 -37.25 -41.88
C MET A 1206 -1.04 -35.77 -41.52
N LEU A 1207 -1.12 -35.42 -40.22
CA LEU A 1207 -1.12 -34.04 -39.75
C LEU A 1207 0.18 -33.32 -40.14
N LYS A 1208 1.34 -33.89 -39.79
CA LYS A 1208 2.66 -33.31 -40.10
C LYS A 1208 2.86 -33.08 -41.59
N ARG A 1209 2.37 -34.00 -42.43
CA ARG A 1209 2.49 -33.90 -43.89
C ARG A 1209 1.68 -32.75 -44.50
N HIS A 1210 0.56 -32.37 -43.89
CA HIS A 1210 -0.37 -31.38 -44.45
C HIS A 1210 -0.41 -30.04 -43.70
N LEU A 1211 0.30 -29.92 -42.57
CA LEU A 1211 0.49 -28.63 -41.90
C LEU A 1211 1.32 -27.69 -42.77
N MET A 1212 0.81 -26.48 -42.97
CA MET A 1212 1.47 -25.47 -43.78
C MET A 1212 2.28 -24.52 -42.87
N PRO A 1213 3.62 -24.43 -43.01
CA PRO A 1213 4.39 -23.43 -42.29
C PRO A 1213 4.09 -22.01 -42.82
N LEU A 1214 4.05 -21.03 -41.93
CA LEU A 1214 3.90 -19.62 -42.27
C LEU A 1214 5.12 -18.83 -41.78
N GLU A 1215 5.81 -18.17 -42.72
CA GLU A 1215 6.90 -17.24 -42.37
C GLU A 1215 6.32 -15.93 -41.85
N VAL A 1216 6.62 -15.63 -40.58
CA VAL A 1216 6.25 -14.39 -39.89
C VAL A 1216 7.54 -13.76 -39.35
N GLU A 1217 7.66 -12.44 -39.48
CA GLU A 1217 8.78 -11.68 -38.92
C GLU A 1217 8.83 -11.87 -37.39
N ARG A 1218 9.94 -12.41 -36.89
CA ARG A 1218 10.11 -12.73 -35.47
C ARG A 1218 10.96 -11.66 -34.79
N VAL A 1219 10.61 -11.34 -33.55
CA VAL A 1219 11.46 -10.54 -32.68
C VAL A 1219 12.64 -11.42 -32.26
N GLU A 1220 13.86 -11.09 -32.70
CA GLU A 1220 15.06 -11.76 -32.20
C GLU A 1220 15.23 -11.47 -30.70
N VAL A 1221 15.08 -12.51 -29.89
CA VAL A 1221 15.33 -12.47 -28.46
C VAL A 1221 16.58 -13.29 -28.18
N LYS A 1222 17.62 -12.65 -27.63
CA LYS A 1222 18.79 -13.36 -27.12
C LYS A 1222 18.46 -13.93 -25.75
N LEU A 1223 17.86 -15.13 -25.72
CA LEU A 1223 17.77 -15.89 -24.48
C LEU A 1223 19.20 -16.19 -23.99
N PRO A 1224 19.53 -15.97 -22.70
CA PRO A 1224 20.80 -16.44 -22.16
C PRO A 1224 20.84 -17.97 -22.26
N VAL A 1225 21.95 -18.48 -22.80
CA VAL A 1225 22.26 -19.92 -22.91
C VAL A 1225 22.49 -20.51 -21.53
#